data_AF-A0A1X0U860-F1
#
_entry.id   AF-A0A1X0U860-F1
#
_cell.length_a   1.000
_cell.length_b   1.000
_cell.length_c   1.000
_cell.angle_alpha   90.00
_cell.angle_beta   90.00
_cell.angle_gamma   90.00
#
_symmetry.space_group_name_H-M   'P 1'
#
loop_
_entity.id
_entity.type
_entity.pdbx_description
1 polymer ?
#
loop_
_entity_poly.entity_id
_entity_poly.type
_entity_poly.pdbx_seq_one_letter_code
_entity_poly.pdbx_strand_id
1 'polypeptide(L)'
;MQGIEPGVVVVGLNADAVRGPLRRAIATAQNGLEVLRLGGLETEVDPSPFKIVDREPMYKLRRYFPDALGGDSRPPVVLVPPMMVSADVYDVTTEHGAAGILHRMGLDPWVVDFGSPDTEEGGWSRTLADHVVAISEVIDKVHGHTGRDVHLAGYSQGGMFCYQAAAYRGGRNLASLITFGAPVDTLAALPLGIPAGVATRGAEFLADHVFTRLAVSGWMARTGFQLLDPAKTVRSRLDFLRQLHDREALLPREPQRRFLALDGWVAWSGPAVAELLKQFVVHNRMMTGGFVIKDRLLTLSNLTVPVLAFVGEVDDIGQPLAVRGIRRAAPRAEVYESTLRAGHFGLVVGSLAASQTWPTTGEWIRWREGLADKPEAAHEMMYDEHQDTESGVSVSNRIIHTAASIAEVGVGVGRGLASAAAGAVRGTREISTEAVRTLPRLARLGQMQPHTLVSLGRLIAEQGRKSPNGECFLFDDRVHTYRAVNARIDNVVRGLLASGVRPSARIGVLMDTRPSALAAIAALSRIGAVAVLFPPGGDLENALRAIDVDTVIADPENMKAATSLAANVLVLGGGDARTLDIPSGSDVVDLELFDPDSVRLPAWYSPDPGRARELAVVMFNPTERGLEPRFITNHRWALSAFGTATAAALGSGDTVYCLAPLHHSAGLLVSVGGALAGGSRIALSRGLEPTRFAEEVSRYGVTVISYTWAMMQAILDDELSALDLAHPVRLFIGSGMPVGLWKRTLERFAPARVLEFYASTENDVILANVGGSKIGSKGRPLPGSARVALAAYDPINGRLEEDEDGFVRMCRDDEVGLLLGRPGSDGEVTSPLMRDVFQPGDSWIPTENLFRRDSDGDFWLVDRKDTVVKARRGPVFTQPIIDAFGDVEDVVSVVVYGVDPIGSSREHHRSDRRVDEIAVCGVSMRGDNSLPVKTISDVLAVLLPAQRPDIVHIVDEISLSRAFRPKMTELQKAGVPAPGVRSWYYDTDSGSYRRLTKAVVAEQFTKS
;
A
#
# COMPACT_ATOMS: atom_id res chain seq x y z
N MET A 1 -27.74 -88.72 64.63
CA MET A 1 -26.59 -89.59 64.28
C MET A 1 -26.35 -89.45 62.79
N GLN A 2 -25.07 -89.44 62.41
CA GLN A 2 -24.47 -88.96 61.16
C GLN A 2 -24.90 -89.66 59.86
N GLY A 3 -24.72 -88.93 58.74
CA GLY A 3 -24.58 -89.48 57.38
C GLY A 3 -24.12 -88.38 56.41
N ILE A 4 -23.01 -88.60 55.72
CA ILE A 4 -22.21 -87.68 54.89
C ILE A 4 -22.40 -88.01 53.38
N GLU A 5 -22.47 -86.94 52.55
CA GLU A 5 -22.17 -86.79 51.09
C GLU A 5 -22.96 -87.54 49.98
N PRO A 6 -22.85 -87.12 48.66
CA PRO A 6 -22.18 -85.95 48.07
C PRO A 6 -23.01 -85.10 47.08
N GLY A 7 -22.45 -83.94 46.70
CA GLY A 7 -23.05 -82.93 45.82
C GLY A 7 -22.86 -83.13 44.30
N VAL A 8 -23.67 -82.37 43.55
CA VAL A 8 -23.55 -82.12 42.11
C VAL A 8 -23.58 -80.61 41.89
N VAL A 9 -22.55 -80.08 41.23
CA VAL A 9 -22.46 -78.69 40.76
C VAL A 9 -23.15 -78.59 39.41
N VAL A 10 -24.19 -77.76 39.30
CA VAL A 10 -24.74 -77.28 38.01
C VAL A 10 -24.41 -75.80 37.88
N VAL A 11 -23.60 -75.47 36.87
CA VAL A 11 -23.27 -74.11 36.47
C VAL A 11 -24.48 -73.48 35.78
N GLY A 12 -25.11 -72.50 36.43
CA GLY A 12 -26.13 -71.65 35.81
C GLY A 12 -25.48 -70.52 35.01
N LEU A 13 -25.74 -70.49 33.70
CA LEU A 13 -25.37 -69.38 32.81
C LEU A 13 -26.21 -68.13 33.15
N ASN A 14 -25.52 -67.02 33.39
CA ASN A 14 -26.07 -65.76 33.88
C ASN A 14 -26.78 -64.98 32.75
N ALA A 15 -28.12 -64.89 32.79
CA ALA A 15 -28.96 -64.29 31.73
C ALA A 15 -28.80 -62.77 31.57
N ASP A 16 -28.11 -62.09 32.49
CA ASP A 16 -27.85 -60.65 32.42
C ASP A 16 -26.67 -60.28 31.51
N ALA A 17 -25.76 -61.23 31.20
CA ALA A 17 -24.64 -60.99 30.29
C ALA A 17 -25.06 -60.83 28.82
N VAL A 18 -26.25 -61.32 28.45
CA VAL A 18 -26.76 -61.32 27.06
C VAL A 18 -27.76 -60.17 26.81
N ARG A 19 -28.43 -59.66 27.84
CA ARG A 19 -29.45 -58.61 27.70
C ARG A 19 -28.88 -57.22 27.40
N GLY A 20 -27.73 -56.87 27.96
CA GLY A 20 -27.06 -55.58 27.73
C GLY A 20 -26.63 -55.37 26.26
N PRO A 21 -25.88 -56.31 25.66
CA PRO A 21 -25.47 -56.23 24.25
C PRO A 21 -26.66 -56.23 23.27
N LEU A 22 -27.69 -57.04 23.54
CA LEU A 22 -28.89 -57.12 22.69
C LEU A 22 -29.72 -55.83 22.73
N ARG A 23 -29.88 -55.20 23.89
CA ARG A 23 -30.54 -53.88 24.01
C ARG A 23 -29.78 -52.78 23.27
N ARG A 24 -28.45 -52.76 23.36
CA ARG A 24 -27.60 -51.79 22.61
C ARG A 24 -27.72 -51.98 21.10
N ALA A 25 -27.77 -53.22 20.60
CA ALA A 25 -27.91 -53.51 19.18
C ALA A 25 -29.29 -53.04 18.64
N ILE A 26 -30.36 -53.30 19.39
CA ILE A 26 -31.72 -52.86 19.02
C ILE A 26 -31.83 -51.33 19.06
N ALA A 27 -31.31 -50.68 20.10
CA ALA A 27 -31.31 -49.21 20.21
C ALA A 27 -30.50 -48.54 19.08
N THR A 28 -29.33 -49.09 18.75
CA THR A 28 -28.52 -48.65 17.59
C THR A 28 -29.30 -48.77 16.28
N ALA A 29 -30.02 -49.88 16.06
CA ALA A 29 -30.79 -50.09 14.85
C ALA A 29 -32.01 -49.15 14.73
N GLN A 30 -32.71 -48.90 15.85
CA GLN A 30 -33.85 -47.98 15.90
C GLN A 30 -33.42 -46.52 15.68
N ASN A 31 -32.44 -46.05 16.45
CA ASN A 31 -31.88 -44.69 16.30
C ASN A 31 -31.23 -44.52 14.92
N GLY A 32 -30.57 -45.55 14.39
CA GLY A 32 -29.99 -45.54 13.04
C GLY A 32 -31.02 -45.46 11.92
N LEU A 33 -32.16 -46.15 12.05
CA LEU A 33 -33.26 -46.07 11.09
C LEU A 33 -33.94 -44.70 11.11
N GLU A 34 -34.09 -44.09 12.29
CA GLU A 34 -34.61 -42.73 12.46
C GLU A 34 -33.69 -41.69 11.80
N VAL A 35 -32.37 -41.76 12.04
CA VAL A 35 -31.38 -40.87 11.40
C VAL A 35 -31.34 -41.05 9.88
N LEU A 36 -31.48 -42.29 9.37
CA LEU A 36 -31.56 -42.58 7.93
C LEU A 36 -32.83 -42.00 7.28
N ARG A 37 -33.94 -41.95 8.02
CA ARG A 37 -35.25 -41.49 7.52
C ARG A 37 -35.45 -39.98 7.64
N LEU A 38 -34.96 -39.37 8.72
CA LEU A 38 -35.25 -37.99 9.10
C LEU A 38 -34.02 -37.06 9.05
N GLY A 39 -32.84 -37.60 8.71
CA GLY A 39 -31.57 -36.85 8.71
C GLY A 39 -30.99 -36.60 10.11
N GLY A 40 -31.71 -36.97 11.18
CA GLY A 40 -31.31 -36.86 12.58
C GLY A 40 -32.33 -37.46 13.55
N LEU A 41 -32.10 -37.36 14.86
CA LEU A 41 -33.07 -37.74 15.89
C LEU A 41 -34.12 -36.63 16.05
N GLU A 42 -35.37 -37.00 16.39
CA GLU A 42 -36.39 -36.02 16.77
C GLU A 42 -36.09 -35.41 18.15
N THR A 43 -35.97 -34.08 18.17
CA THR A 43 -35.86 -33.25 19.38
C THR A 43 -36.92 -32.15 19.29
N GLU A 44 -37.70 -31.95 20.35
CA GLU A 44 -38.47 -30.72 20.54
C GLU A 44 -37.48 -29.57 20.74
N VAL A 45 -37.12 -28.89 19.65
CA VAL A 45 -36.35 -27.65 19.73
C VAL A 45 -37.36 -26.54 19.91
N ASP A 46 -37.41 -25.92 21.08
CA ASP A 46 -38.23 -24.74 21.32
C ASP A 46 -37.36 -23.51 21.01
N PRO A 47 -37.49 -22.89 19.82
CA PRO A 47 -36.76 -21.67 19.49
C PRO A 47 -37.25 -20.51 20.34
N SER A 48 -36.38 -19.54 20.61
CA SER A 48 -36.77 -18.37 21.40
C SER A 48 -37.84 -17.57 20.63
N PRO A 49 -38.92 -17.10 21.29
CA PRO A 49 -39.96 -16.34 20.60
C PRO A 49 -39.39 -15.03 20.04
N PHE A 50 -39.64 -14.76 18.76
CA PHE A 50 -39.23 -13.52 18.09
C PHE A 50 -40.33 -12.97 17.18
N LYS A 51 -40.24 -11.67 16.90
CA LYS A 51 -41.05 -11.00 15.87
C LYS A 51 -40.14 -10.37 14.84
N ILE A 52 -40.50 -10.48 13.56
CA ILE A 52 -39.88 -9.69 12.49
C ILE A 52 -40.43 -8.28 12.60
N VAL A 53 -39.61 -7.35 13.05
CA VAL A 53 -40.00 -5.94 13.26
C VAL A 53 -39.90 -5.16 11.95
N ASP A 54 -39.02 -5.60 11.06
CA ASP A 54 -38.76 -4.94 9.79
C ASP A 54 -38.26 -5.95 8.74
N ARG A 55 -38.58 -5.68 7.46
CA ARG A 55 -38.20 -6.52 6.32
C ARG A 55 -37.82 -5.66 5.13
N GLU A 56 -36.58 -5.79 4.72
CA GLU A 56 -35.99 -5.16 3.53
C GLU A 56 -35.54 -6.23 2.53
N PRO A 57 -35.27 -5.86 1.26
CA PRO A 57 -34.70 -6.79 0.29
C PRO A 57 -33.39 -7.44 0.74
N MET A 58 -32.65 -6.79 1.64
CA MET A 58 -31.34 -7.26 2.11
C MET A 58 -31.41 -8.05 3.42
N TYR A 59 -32.41 -7.83 4.27
CA TYR A 59 -32.50 -8.48 5.60
C TYR A 59 -33.93 -8.53 6.16
N LYS A 60 -34.13 -9.44 7.10
CA LYS A 60 -35.24 -9.46 8.06
C LYS A 60 -34.66 -9.15 9.44
N LEU A 61 -35.25 -8.20 10.16
CA LEU A 61 -34.78 -7.84 11.50
C LEU A 61 -35.66 -8.53 12.56
N ARG A 62 -35.07 -9.49 13.27
CA ARG A 62 -35.75 -10.26 14.32
C ARG A 62 -35.51 -9.62 15.68
N ARG A 63 -36.56 -9.26 16.41
CA ARG A 63 -36.49 -8.90 17.84
C ARG A 63 -36.96 -10.08 18.67
N TYR A 64 -36.12 -10.54 19.59
CA TYR A 64 -36.44 -11.65 20.47
C TYR A 64 -37.15 -11.15 21.73
N PHE A 65 -38.08 -11.95 22.24
CA PHE A 65 -38.90 -11.65 23.42
C PHE A 65 -39.60 -10.27 23.37
N PRO A 66 -40.31 -9.92 22.27
CA PRO A 66 -40.87 -8.59 22.06
C PRO A 66 -41.94 -8.19 23.10
N ASP A 67 -42.60 -9.16 23.73
CA ASP A 67 -43.67 -8.96 24.71
C ASP A 67 -43.16 -8.88 26.17
N ALA A 68 -41.84 -8.91 26.37
CA ALA A 68 -41.25 -8.84 27.71
C ALA A 68 -41.41 -7.44 28.34
N LEU A 69 -41.88 -7.40 29.60
CA LEU A 69 -42.05 -6.15 30.36
C LEU A 69 -40.73 -5.38 30.47
N GLY A 70 -40.77 -4.10 30.08
CA GLY A 70 -39.61 -3.20 30.09
C GLY A 70 -38.64 -3.39 28.92
N GLY A 71 -38.99 -4.16 27.89
CA GLY A 71 -38.11 -4.47 26.74
C GLY A 71 -37.44 -3.26 26.10
N ASP A 72 -38.18 -2.16 25.90
CA ASP A 72 -37.65 -0.93 25.27
C ASP A 72 -36.67 -0.15 26.18
N SER A 73 -36.62 -0.45 27.48
CA SER A 73 -35.68 0.19 28.42
C SER A 73 -34.36 -0.56 28.57
N ARG A 74 -34.25 -1.79 28.04
CA ARG A 74 -33.05 -2.63 28.15
C ARG A 74 -32.00 -2.25 27.09
N PRO A 75 -30.69 -2.45 27.35
CA PRO A 75 -29.66 -2.21 26.35
C PRO A 75 -29.86 -3.07 25.09
N PRO A 76 -29.96 -2.48 23.89
CA PRO A 76 -30.12 -3.25 22.66
C PRO A 76 -28.80 -3.87 22.20
N VAL A 77 -28.82 -5.17 21.90
CA VAL A 77 -27.71 -5.89 21.28
C VAL A 77 -28.14 -6.47 19.94
N VAL A 78 -27.45 -6.09 18.86
CA VAL A 78 -27.71 -6.57 17.50
C VAL A 78 -26.67 -7.63 17.14
N LEU A 79 -27.14 -8.84 16.88
CA LEU A 79 -26.34 -10.00 16.50
C LEU A 79 -26.30 -10.15 14.98
N VAL A 80 -25.10 -10.18 14.42
CA VAL A 80 -24.83 -10.18 12.96
C VAL A 80 -24.14 -11.48 12.54
N PRO A 81 -24.84 -12.37 11.80
CA PRO A 81 -24.28 -13.63 11.36
C PRO A 81 -23.30 -13.44 10.18
N PRO A 82 -22.41 -14.41 9.93
CA PRO A 82 -21.63 -14.44 8.69
C PRO A 82 -22.52 -14.79 7.49
N MET A 83 -22.11 -14.42 6.27
CA MET A 83 -22.87 -14.66 5.04
C MET A 83 -23.18 -16.14 4.74
N MET A 84 -22.45 -17.05 5.38
CA MET A 84 -22.52 -18.49 5.11
C MET A 84 -23.44 -19.25 6.07
N VAL A 85 -23.81 -18.64 7.18
CA VAL A 85 -24.49 -19.32 8.28
C VAL A 85 -25.86 -18.70 8.49
N SER A 86 -26.88 -19.55 8.71
CA SER A 86 -28.21 -19.07 9.10
C SER A 86 -28.14 -18.22 10.37
N ALA A 87 -29.02 -17.22 10.45
CA ALA A 87 -29.25 -16.40 11.65
C ALA A 87 -29.56 -17.25 12.90
N ASP A 88 -30.06 -18.47 12.70
CA ASP A 88 -30.40 -19.41 13.78
C ASP A 88 -29.16 -19.91 14.56
N VAL A 89 -27.93 -19.59 14.11
CA VAL A 89 -26.70 -19.81 14.88
C VAL A 89 -26.74 -19.18 16.28
N TYR A 90 -27.48 -18.09 16.44
CA TYR A 90 -27.64 -17.40 17.72
C TYR A 90 -28.76 -17.97 18.60
N ASP A 91 -29.56 -18.90 18.10
CA ASP A 91 -30.73 -19.43 18.78
C ASP A 91 -30.97 -20.91 18.44
N VAL A 92 -29.93 -21.73 18.58
CA VAL A 92 -30.02 -23.18 18.35
C VAL A 92 -30.95 -23.87 19.37
N THR A 93 -31.01 -23.35 20.61
CA THR A 93 -32.00 -23.72 21.65
C THR A 93 -32.25 -22.52 22.57
N THR A 94 -33.44 -22.36 23.13
CA THR A 94 -33.77 -21.25 24.06
C THR A 94 -32.87 -21.21 25.32
N GLU A 95 -32.51 -22.38 25.87
CA GLU A 95 -31.70 -22.42 27.11
C GLU A 95 -30.23 -22.06 26.86
N HIS A 96 -29.65 -22.54 25.77
CA HIS A 96 -28.20 -22.43 25.51
C HIS A 96 -27.85 -21.43 24.39
N GLY A 97 -28.85 -20.84 23.75
CA GLY A 97 -28.70 -19.85 22.68
C GLY A 97 -28.37 -18.46 23.21
N ALA A 98 -27.71 -17.67 22.36
CA ALA A 98 -27.31 -16.30 22.66
C ALA A 98 -28.52 -15.43 23.03
N ALA A 99 -29.59 -15.49 22.23
CA ALA A 99 -30.79 -14.69 22.44
C ALA A 99 -31.42 -14.94 23.82
N GLY A 100 -31.58 -16.22 24.20
CA GLY A 100 -32.11 -16.59 25.51
C GLY A 100 -31.22 -16.17 26.69
N ILE A 101 -29.90 -16.39 26.59
CA ILE A 101 -28.95 -16.03 27.66
C ILE A 101 -28.91 -14.51 27.86
N LEU A 102 -28.74 -13.73 26.79
CA LEU A 102 -28.65 -12.28 26.85
C LEU A 102 -29.95 -11.66 27.37
N HIS A 103 -31.11 -12.21 26.97
CA HIS A 103 -32.40 -11.78 27.51
C HIS A 103 -32.51 -11.99 29.03
N ARG A 104 -32.10 -13.16 29.54
CA ARG A 104 -32.10 -13.45 30.99
C ARG A 104 -31.15 -12.54 31.78
N MET A 105 -30.11 -12.03 31.14
CA MET A 105 -29.18 -11.05 31.74
C MET A 105 -29.72 -9.62 31.77
N GLY A 106 -30.92 -9.38 31.22
CA GLY A 106 -31.59 -8.08 31.22
C GLY A 106 -31.33 -7.24 29.96
N LEU A 107 -30.94 -7.87 28.85
CA LEU A 107 -30.67 -7.20 27.57
C LEU A 107 -31.84 -7.37 26.59
N ASP A 108 -31.83 -6.59 25.49
CA ASP A 108 -32.78 -6.67 24.38
C ASP A 108 -32.08 -7.22 23.12
N PRO A 109 -32.15 -8.54 22.85
CA PRO A 109 -31.46 -9.17 21.73
C PRO A 109 -32.22 -9.04 20.41
N TRP A 110 -31.51 -8.55 19.40
CA TRP A 110 -31.94 -8.42 18.01
C TRP A 110 -31.02 -9.24 17.11
N VAL A 111 -31.53 -9.84 16.04
CA VAL A 111 -30.73 -10.61 15.06
C VAL A 111 -31.01 -10.12 13.65
N VAL A 112 -29.94 -9.86 12.91
CA VAL A 112 -30.01 -9.60 11.47
C VAL A 112 -30.08 -10.93 10.73
N ASP A 113 -31.13 -11.14 9.97
CA ASP A 113 -31.28 -12.30 9.10
C ASP A 113 -31.18 -11.87 7.65
N PHE A 114 -30.01 -12.09 7.02
CA PHE A 114 -29.80 -11.77 5.61
C PHE A 114 -30.60 -12.67 4.65
N GLY A 115 -31.16 -13.78 5.14
CA GLY A 115 -31.77 -14.82 4.30
C GLY A 115 -30.75 -15.51 3.38
N SER A 116 -31.24 -16.38 2.50
CA SER A 116 -30.38 -17.09 1.54
C SER A 116 -30.48 -16.46 0.14
N PRO A 117 -29.35 -16.09 -0.51
CA PRO A 117 -29.30 -15.47 -1.83
C PRO A 117 -30.07 -16.19 -2.96
N ASP A 118 -30.23 -17.50 -2.87
CA ASP A 118 -30.94 -18.33 -3.83
C ASP A 118 -32.46 -18.29 -3.67
N THR A 119 -32.95 -17.80 -2.53
CA THR A 119 -34.39 -17.70 -2.21
C THR A 119 -34.92 -16.27 -2.22
N GLU A 120 -34.04 -15.28 -2.15
CA GLU A 120 -34.41 -13.86 -2.09
C GLU A 120 -34.21 -13.20 -3.46
N GLU A 121 -35.17 -12.36 -3.88
CA GLU A 121 -35.11 -11.65 -5.17
C GLU A 121 -33.89 -10.73 -5.23
N GLY A 122 -33.09 -10.82 -6.30
CA GLY A 122 -31.82 -10.08 -6.42
C GLY A 122 -30.71 -10.57 -5.48
N GLY A 123 -30.92 -11.67 -4.73
CA GLY A 123 -29.97 -12.19 -3.76
C GLY A 123 -28.58 -12.51 -4.34
N TRP A 124 -28.53 -13.02 -5.57
CA TRP A 124 -27.28 -13.34 -6.28
C TRP A 124 -26.44 -12.14 -6.72
N SER A 125 -27.02 -10.93 -6.72
CA SER A 125 -26.33 -9.69 -7.09
C SER A 125 -25.82 -8.90 -5.88
N ARG A 126 -26.11 -9.35 -4.65
CA ARG A 126 -25.70 -8.66 -3.42
C ARG A 126 -24.18 -8.54 -3.34
N THR A 127 -23.70 -7.37 -2.95
CA THR A 127 -22.28 -7.05 -2.77
C THR A 127 -21.88 -7.06 -1.30
N LEU A 128 -20.58 -6.93 -1.01
CA LEU A 128 -20.12 -6.76 0.37
C LEU A 128 -20.67 -5.44 0.95
N ALA A 129 -20.65 -4.38 0.13
CA ALA A 129 -21.13 -3.07 0.52
C ALA A 129 -22.61 -3.08 0.92
N ASP A 130 -23.44 -3.89 0.27
CA ASP A 130 -24.86 -4.02 0.62
C ASP A 130 -25.07 -4.57 2.02
N HIS A 131 -24.24 -5.53 2.47
CA HIS A 131 -24.32 -6.08 3.83
C HIS A 131 -23.94 -5.03 4.88
N VAL A 132 -22.86 -4.29 4.64
CA VAL A 132 -22.40 -3.23 5.56
C VAL A 132 -23.44 -2.11 5.66
N VAL A 133 -24.06 -1.73 4.55
CA VAL A 133 -25.09 -0.69 4.53
C VAL A 133 -26.38 -1.17 5.19
N ALA A 134 -26.78 -2.42 4.97
CA ALA A 134 -27.90 -3.02 5.68
C ALA A 134 -27.70 -2.99 7.21
N ILE A 135 -26.52 -3.35 7.70
CA ILE A 135 -26.22 -3.26 9.14
C ILE A 135 -26.29 -1.81 9.62
N SER A 136 -25.80 -0.86 8.82
CA SER A 136 -25.93 0.56 9.14
C SER A 136 -27.39 0.99 9.27
N GLU A 137 -28.27 0.54 8.39
CA GLU A 137 -29.72 0.81 8.46
C GLU A 137 -30.37 0.14 9.67
N VAL A 138 -29.99 -1.11 9.97
CA VAL A 138 -30.46 -1.82 11.18
C VAL A 138 -30.12 -1.04 12.44
N ILE A 139 -28.92 -0.48 12.55
CA ILE A 139 -28.52 0.34 13.70
C ILE A 139 -29.45 1.55 13.84
N ASP A 140 -29.77 2.25 12.75
CA ASP A 140 -30.71 3.37 12.78
C ASP A 140 -32.12 2.94 13.19
N LYS A 141 -32.60 1.78 12.70
CA LYS A 141 -33.92 1.23 13.05
C LYS A 141 -34.01 0.84 14.53
N VAL A 142 -33.01 0.13 15.05
CA VAL A 142 -32.97 -0.29 16.47
C VAL A 142 -32.81 0.92 17.39
N HIS A 143 -31.93 1.87 17.04
CA HIS A 143 -31.79 3.13 17.79
C HIS A 143 -33.10 3.93 17.77
N GLY A 144 -33.77 4.04 16.62
CA GLY A 144 -35.07 4.71 16.51
C GLY A 144 -36.18 4.02 17.32
N HIS A 145 -36.15 2.68 17.41
CA HIS A 145 -37.12 1.89 18.18
C HIS A 145 -36.89 1.99 19.70
N THR A 146 -35.62 1.97 20.14
CA THR A 146 -35.27 1.88 21.57
C THR A 146 -34.86 3.21 22.19
N GLY A 147 -34.48 4.20 21.38
CA GLY A 147 -33.89 5.47 21.84
C GLY A 147 -32.48 5.32 22.42
N ARG A 148 -31.82 4.17 22.22
CA ARG A 148 -30.50 3.85 22.82
C ARG A 148 -29.48 3.50 21.75
N ASP A 149 -28.20 3.76 22.06
CA ASP A 149 -27.09 3.34 21.21
C ASP A 149 -26.95 1.81 21.22
N VAL A 150 -26.52 1.25 20.10
CA VAL A 150 -26.56 -0.20 19.86
C VAL A 150 -25.24 -0.85 20.24
N HIS A 151 -25.29 -1.96 20.96
CA HIS A 151 -24.17 -2.90 21.07
C HIS A 151 -24.18 -3.83 19.88
N LEU A 152 -23.17 -3.76 19.02
CA LEU A 152 -23.15 -4.51 17.76
C LEU A 152 -22.22 -5.73 17.91
N ALA A 153 -22.79 -6.93 17.80
CA ALA A 153 -22.13 -8.19 18.07
C ALA A 153 -22.09 -9.08 16.81
N GLY A 154 -20.91 -9.48 16.33
CA GLY A 154 -20.78 -10.19 15.06
C GLY A 154 -19.89 -11.43 15.11
N TYR A 155 -20.34 -12.53 14.50
CA TYR A 155 -19.59 -13.79 14.43
C TYR A 155 -18.81 -13.89 13.13
N SER A 156 -17.50 -14.18 13.20
CA SER A 156 -16.66 -14.43 12.02
C SER A 156 -16.73 -13.26 11.01
N GLN A 157 -17.12 -13.52 9.76
CA GLN A 157 -17.40 -12.49 8.75
C GLN A 157 -18.43 -11.45 9.23
N GLY A 158 -19.42 -11.85 10.03
CA GLY A 158 -20.36 -10.92 10.66
C GLY A 158 -19.66 -9.89 11.55
N GLY A 159 -18.61 -10.32 12.28
CA GLY A 159 -17.77 -9.41 13.05
C GLY A 159 -16.93 -8.47 12.17
N MET A 160 -16.43 -8.95 11.03
CA MET A 160 -15.80 -8.09 10.02
C MET A 160 -16.77 -7.02 9.50
N PHE A 161 -18.05 -7.36 9.30
CA PHE A 161 -19.07 -6.39 8.91
C PHE A 161 -19.36 -5.38 10.02
N CYS A 162 -19.35 -5.81 11.29
CA CYS A 162 -19.50 -4.90 12.43
C CYS A 162 -18.40 -3.83 12.44
N TYR A 163 -17.13 -4.21 12.23
CA TYR A 163 -16.03 -3.25 12.11
C TYR A 163 -16.24 -2.26 10.95
N GLN A 164 -16.63 -2.78 9.79
CA GLN A 164 -16.86 -1.96 8.59
C GLN A 164 -18.06 -1.01 8.76
N ALA A 165 -19.17 -1.48 9.34
CA ALA A 165 -20.35 -0.67 9.60
C ALA A 165 -20.04 0.43 10.62
N ALA A 166 -19.28 0.12 11.66
CA ALA A 166 -18.83 1.12 12.64
C ALA A 166 -17.96 2.20 11.99
N ALA A 167 -17.00 1.82 11.14
CA ALA A 167 -16.18 2.75 10.38
C ALA A 167 -17.00 3.58 9.38
N TYR A 168 -17.93 2.97 8.64
CA TYR A 168 -18.84 3.65 7.70
C TYR A 168 -19.70 4.73 8.38
N ARG A 169 -20.08 4.49 9.63
CA ARG A 169 -20.89 5.39 10.46
C ARG A 169 -20.08 6.39 11.28
N GLY A 170 -18.76 6.22 11.38
CA GLY A 170 -17.93 6.97 12.33
C GLY A 170 -18.35 6.75 13.79
N GLY A 171 -18.82 5.55 14.13
CA GLY A 171 -19.28 5.19 15.47
C GLY A 171 -20.67 5.71 15.88
N ARG A 172 -21.37 6.46 15.01
CA ARG A 172 -22.68 7.04 15.33
C ARG A 172 -23.73 5.97 15.69
N ASN A 173 -24.40 6.18 16.82
CA ASN A 173 -25.43 5.32 17.43
C ASN A 173 -24.92 3.93 17.86
N LEU A 174 -23.63 3.81 18.18
CA LEU A 174 -23.00 2.57 18.64
C LEU A 174 -22.39 2.77 20.03
N ALA A 175 -22.74 1.88 20.96
CA ALA A 175 -22.22 1.89 22.32
C ALA A 175 -20.93 1.05 22.45
N SER A 176 -20.88 -0.12 21.80
CA SER A 176 -19.66 -0.94 21.70
C SER A 176 -19.73 -1.95 20.55
N LEU A 177 -18.59 -2.51 20.16
CA LEU A 177 -18.49 -3.65 19.26
C LEU A 177 -18.09 -4.92 20.03
N ILE A 178 -18.71 -6.05 19.69
CA ILE A 178 -18.34 -7.37 20.20
C ILE A 178 -18.10 -8.29 19.00
N THR A 179 -16.95 -8.96 18.91
CA THR A 179 -16.68 -9.87 17.80
C THR A 179 -16.23 -11.24 18.26
N PHE A 180 -16.58 -12.27 17.49
CA PHE A 180 -16.25 -13.66 17.82
C PHE A 180 -15.41 -14.27 16.70
N GLY A 181 -14.11 -14.41 16.92
CA GLY A 181 -13.18 -14.99 15.94
C GLY A 181 -13.14 -14.21 14.61
N ALA A 182 -13.32 -12.89 14.65
CA ALA A 182 -13.36 -12.04 13.45
C ALA A 182 -11.95 -11.59 13.06
N PRO A 183 -11.36 -12.11 11.96
CA PRO A 183 -10.00 -11.75 11.57
C PRO A 183 -9.94 -10.33 10.99
N VAL A 184 -8.92 -9.58 11.36
CA VAL A 184 -8.58 -8.26 10.78
C VAL A 184 -7.31 -8.35 9.94
N ASP A 185 -6.26 -8.99 10.47
CA ASP A 185 -5.00 -9.23 9.73
C ASP A 185 -4.97 -10.62 9.09
N THR A 186 -5.49 -10.73 7.86
CA THR A 186 -5.55 -12.03 7.19
C THR A 186 -4.21 -12.54 6.69
N LEU A 187 -3.19 -11.67 6.59
CA LEU A 187 -1.87 -12.03 6.09
C LEU A 187 -0.95 -12.52 7.21
N ALA A 188 -1.15 -12.05 8.44
CA ALA A 188 -0.39 -12.52 9.61
C ALA A 188 -0.63 -14.00 9.95
N ALA A 189 -1.75 -14.58 9.51
CA ALA A 189 -2.21 -15.87 10.02
C ALA A 189 -3.05 -16.63 8.97
N LEU A 190 -2.42 -17.03 7.86
CA LEU A 190 -3.12 -17.72 6.78
C LEU A 190 -3.51 -19.16 7.15
N PRO A 191 -4.71 -19.62 6.76
CA PRO A 191 -5.16 -20.99 7.03
C PRO A 191 -4.15 -22.01 6.48
N LEU A 192 -3.96 -23.11 7.23
CA LEU A 192 -3.16 -24.26 6.81
C LEU A 192 -1.64 -23.99 6.62
N GLY A 193 -1.12 -22.83 7.02
CA GLY A 193 0.31 -22.50 6.91
C GLY A 193 0.78 -22.25 5.47
N ILE A 194 -0.14 -21.86 4.58
CA ILE A 194 0.18 -21.52 3.19
C ILE A 194 0.99 -20.22 3.15
N PRO A 195 2.12 -20.15 2.42
CA PRO A 195 2.86 -18.90 2.25
C PRO A 195 1.99 -17.79 1.66
N ALA A 196 2.09 -16.57 2.19
CA ALA A 196 1.23 -15.45 1.80
C ALA A 196 1.16 -15.21 0.29
N GLY A 197 2.29 -15.23 -0.40
CA GLY A 197 2.31 -15.03 -1.86
C GLY A 197 1.52 -16.06 -2.68
N VAL A 198 1.33 -17.28 -2.16
CA VAL A 198 0.55 -18.35 -2.84
C VAL A 198 -0.94 -18.19 -2.53
N ALA A 199 -1.29 -17.91 -1.28
CA ALA A 199 -2.68 -17.69 -0.87
C ALA A 199 -3.30 -16.47 -1.56
N THR A 200 -2.59 -15.34 -1.61
CA THR A 200 -3.03 -14.12 -2.29
C THR A 200 -3.35 -14.36 -3.77
N ARG A 201 -2.52 -15.15 -4.49
CA ARG A 201 -2.77 -15.51 -5.90
C ARG A 201 -3.97 -16.42 -6.09
N GLY A 202 -4.10 -17.44 -5.24
CA GLY A 202 -5.26 -18.33 -5.26
C GLY A 202 -6.55 -17.56 -5.04
N ALA A 203 -6.56 -16.67 -4.05
CA ALA A 203 -7.70 -15.80 -3.75
C ALA A 203 -7.99 -14.79 -4.89
N GLU A 204 -6.98 -14.16 -5.47
CA GLU A 204 -7.12 -13.22 -6.60
C GLU A 204 -7.68 -13.94 -7.84
N PHE A 205 -7.13 -15.11 -8.18
CA PHE A 205 -7.63 -15.94 -9.28
C PHE A 205 -9.09 -16.36 -9.06
N LEU A 206 -9.40 -16.88 -7.86
CA LEU A 206 -10.76 -17.30 -7.52
C LEU A 206 -11.72 -16.11 -7.56
N ALA A 207 -11.33 -14.95 -7.02
CA ALA A 207 -12.15 -13.75 -7.07
C ALA A 207 -12.41 -13.34 -8.52
N ASP A 208 -11.37 -13.15 -9.34
CA ASP A 208 -11.50 -12.64 -10.71
C ASP A 208 -12.14 -13.62 -11.71
N HIS A 209 -11.90 -14.93 -11.56
CA HIS A 209 -12.25 -15.91 -12.59
C HIS A 209 -13.36 -16.88 -12.17
N VAL A 210 -13.54 -17.11 -10.87
CA VAL A 210 -14.49 -18.11 -10.37
C VAL A 210 -15.69 -17.42 -9.73
N PHE A 211 -15.51 -16.70 -8.62
CA PHE A 211 -16.62 -16.11 -7.85
C PHE A 211 -17.26 -14.89 -8.52
N THR A 212 -16.55 -14.16 -9.39
CA THR A 212 -17.18 -13.12 -10.23
C THR A 212 -18.17 -13.73 -11.25
N ARG A 213 -18.07 -15.04 -11.54
CA ARG A 213 -18.88 -15.71 -12.59
C ARG A 213 -19.79 -16.82 -12.06
N LEU A 214 -19.54 -17.32 -10.85
CA LEU A 214 -20.21 -18.48 -10.27
C LEU A 214 -20.56 -18.20 -8.81
N ALA A 215 -21.83 -18.38 -8.47
CA ALA A 215 -22.31 -18.29 -7.11
C ALA A 215 -22.14 -19.63 -6.36
N VAL A 216 -21.96 -19.58 -5.04
CA VAL A 216 -21.75 -20.79 -4.23
C VAL A 216 -23.08 -21.22 -3.64
N SER A 217 -23.58 -22.39 -4.03
CA SER A 217 -24.80 -22.94 -3.40
C SER A 217 -24.52 -23.43 -1.98
N GLY A 218 -25.56 -23.53 -1.12
CA GLY A 218 -25.40 -23.93 0.28
C GLY A 218 -24.72 -25.30 0.46
N TRP A 219 -24.93 -26.25 -0.46
CA TRP A 219 -24.23 -27.54 -0.40
C TRP A 219 -22.73 -27.42 -0.67
N MET A 220 -22.33 -26.54 -1.60
CA MET A 220 -20.91 -26.30 -1.92
C MET A 220 -20.19 -25.64 -0.75
N ALA A 221 -20.85 -24.67 -0.08
CA ALA A 221 -20.33 -24.03 1.13
C ALA A 221 -20.10 -25.05 2.24
N ARG A 222 -21.10 -25.92 2.50
CA ARG A 222 -20.99 -27.03 3.47
C ARG A 222 -19.82 -27.98 3.13
N THR A 223 -19.71 -28.41 1.88
CA THR A 223 -18.64 -29.32 1.45
C THR A 223 -17.26 -28.69 1.57
N GLY A 224 -17.10 -27.41 1.19
CA GLY A 224 -15.86 -26.67 1.37
C GLY A 224 -15.44 -26.61 2.83
N PHE A 225 -16.36 -26.33 3.75
CA PHE A 225 -16.07 -26.27 5.18
C PHE A 225 -15.70 -27.64 5.78
N GLN A 226 -16.38 -28.71 5.38
CA GLN A 226 -16.04 -30.08 5.82
C GLN A 226 -14.63 -30.52 5.37
N LEU A 227 -14.12 -29.95 4.26
CA LEU A 227 -12.78 -30.21 3.76
C LEU A 227 -11.68 -29.41 4.47
N LEU A 228 -12.03 -28.36 5.21
CA LEU A 228 -11.06 -27.57 5.99
C LEU A 228 -10.60 -28.31 7.27
N ASP A 229 -11.43 -29.17 7.85
CA ASP A 229 -11.05 -30.06 8.97
C ASP A 229 -11.61 -31.48 8.77
N PRO A 230 -11.01 -32.28 7.87
CA PRO A 230 -11.52 -33.60 7.52
C PRO A 230 -11.36 -34.59 8.67
N ALA A 231 -10.33 -34.43 9.51
CA ALA A 231 -10.07 -35.32 10.64
C ALA A 231 -11.10 -35.16 11.77
N LYS A 232 -11.46 -33.93 12.16
CA LYS A 232 -12.55 -33.71 13.14
C LYS A 232 -13.90 -34.12 12.57
N THR A 233 -14.15 -33.86 11.28
CA THR A 233 -15.40 -34.27 10.62
C THR A 233 -15.57 -35.79 10.67
N VAL A 234 -14.53 -36.56 10.32
CA VAL A 234 -14.56 -38.04 10.38
C VAL A 234 -14.65 -38.54 11.82
N ARG A 235 -13.91 -37.94 12.76
CA ARG A 235 -13.97 -38.31 14.19
C ARG A 235 -15.37 -38.10 14.78
N SER A 236 -16.00 -36.95 14.52
CA SER A 236 -17.36 -36.66 15.00
C SER A 236 -18.40 -37.64 14.44
N ARG A 237 -18.24 -38.07 13.18
CA ARG A 237 -19.11 -39.09 12.56
C ARG A 237 -18.91 -40.46 13.19
N LEU A 238 -17.66 -40.85 13.48
CA LEU A 238 -17.33 -42.10 14.17
C LEU A 238 -17.83 -42.11 15.62
N ASP A 239 -17.68 -41.00 16.34
CA ASP A 239 -18.14 -40.87 17.74
C ASP A 239 -19.67 -40.90 17.83
N PHE A 240 -20.36 -40.25 16.90
CA PHE A 240 -21.82 -40.33 16.77
C PHE A 240 -22.28 -41.78 16.48
N LEU A 241 -21.63 -42.47 15.55
CA LEU A 241 -21.94 -43.88 15.24
C LEU A 241 -21.67 -44.81 16.44
N ARG A 242 -20.63 -44.52 17.24
CA ARG A 242 -20.32 -45.27 18.46
C ARG A 242 -21.35 -45.02 19.57
N GLN A 243 -21.91 -43.82 19.67
CA GLN A 243 -22.89 -43.42 20.70
C GLN A 243 -24.35 -43.64 20.27
N LEU A 244 -24.60 -44.15 19.05
CA LEU A 244 -25.94 -44.35 18.50
C LEU A 244 -26.86 -45.26 19.34
N HIS A 245 -26.29 -46.04 20.25
CA HIS A 245 -27.01 -46.88 21.22
C HIS A 245 -27.52 -46.12 22.45
N ASP A 246 -27.08 -44.89 22.68
CA ASP A 246 -27.35 -44.07 23.86
C ASP A 246 -28.06 -42.77 23.46
N ARG A 247 -29.40 -42.82 23.43
CA ARG A 247 -30.25 -41.71 23.00
C ARG A 247 -30.14 -40.52 23.94
N GLU A 248 -30.08 -40.73 25.25
CA GLU A 248 -30.01 -39.66 26.25
C GLU A 248 -28.70 -38.86 26.17
N ALA A 249 -27.58 -39.52 25.81
CA ALA A 249 -26.31 -38.83 25.58
C ALA A 249 -26.26 -38.03 24.26
N LEU A 250 -27.09 -38.40 23.27
CA LEU A 250 -27.12 -37.78 21.94
C LEU A 250 -28.14 -36.65 21.82
N LEU A 251 -29.31 -36.76 22.48
CA LEU A 251 -30.40 -35.78 22.38
C LEU A 251 -29.96 -34.33 22.66
N PRO A 252 -29.15 -34.02 23.70
CA PRO A 252 -28.72 -32.65 23.97
C PRO A 252 -27.77 -32.08 22.90
N ARG A 253 -27.10 -32.92 22.10
CA ARG A 253 -26.12 -32.52 21.08
C ARG A 253 -26.70 -32.57 19.66
N GLU A 254 -27.88 -33.16 19.48
CA GLU A 254 -28.50 -33.39 18.19
C GLU A 254 -28.89 -32.09 17.45
N PRO A 255 -29.48 -31.07 18.08
CA PRO A 255 -29.81 -29.81 17.39
C PRO A 255 -28.56 -29.14 16.80
N GLN A 256 -27.46 -29.11 17.57
CA GLN A 256 -26.18 -28.58 17.12
C GLN A 256 -25.59 -29.40 15.96
N ARG A 257 -25.69 -30.73 16.03
CA ARG A 257 -25.24 -31.65 14.96
C ARG A 257 -26.03 -31.43 13.66
N ARG A 258 -27.37 -31.37 13.73
CA ARG A 258 -28.25 -31.17 12.57
C ARG A 258 -28.00 -29.82 11.90
N PHE A 259 -27.86 -28.76 12.69
CA PHE A 259 -27.50 -27.44 12.19
C PHE A 259 -26.19 -27.47 11.38
N LEU A 260 -25.12 -28.08 11.92
CA LEU A 260 -23.84 -28.20 11.21
C LEU A 260 -23.88 -29.13 9.99
N ALA A 261 -24.73 -30.16 10.03
CA ALA A 261 -24.79 -31.18 8.99
C ALA A 261 -25.69 -30.82 7.81
N LEU A 262 -26.76 -30.05 8.04
CA LEU A 262 -27.83 -29.82 7.08
C LEU A 262 -28.28 -28.35 7.07
N ASP A 263 -28.88 -27.87 8.16
CA ASP A 263 -29.77 -26.71 8.12
C ASP A 263 -29.07 -25.35 8.29
N GLY A 264 -27.79 -25.35 8.70
CA GLY A 264 -27.08 -24.13 9.07
C GLY A 264 -26.38 -23.38 7.93
N TRP A 265 -26.40 -23.87 6.70
CA TRP A 265 -25.61 -23.33 5.57
C TRP A 265 -26.49 -22.62 4.55
N VAL A 266 -26.15 -21.36 4.23
CA VAL A 266 -26.84 -20.55 3.21
C VAL A 266 -25.98 -20.35 1.96
N ALA A 267 -26.63 -20.01 0.83
CA ALA A 267 -25.94 -19.73 -0.43
C ALA A 267 -25.10 -18.44 -0.37
N TRP A 268 -24.12 -18.29 -1.27
CA TRP A 268 -23.27 -17.10 -1.34
C TRP A 268 -23.47 -16.35 -2.65
N SER A 269 -23.68 -15.04 -2.54
CA SER A 269 -23.58 -14.13 -3.68
C SER A 269 -22.13 -14.06 -4.18
N GLY A 270 -21.91 -14.39 -5.45
CA GLY A 270 -20.58 -14.35 -6.07
C GLY A 270 -19.88 -12.99 -5.95
N PRO A 271 -20.55 -11.86 -6.29
CA PRO A 271 -20.01 -10.51 -6.12
C PRO A 271 -19.54 -10.18 -4.69
N ALA A 272 -20.36 -10.46 -3.67
CA ALA A 272 -19.99 -10.18 -2.28
C ALA A 272 -18.73 -10.95 -1.84
N VAL A 273 -18.59 -12.20 -2.28
CA VAL A 273 -17.43 -13.04 -1.97
C VAL A 273 -16.19 -12.55 -2.69
N ALA A 274 -16.33 -12.19 -3.97
CA ALA A 274 -15.23 -11.64 -4.75
C ALA A 274 -14.72 -10.33 -4.12
N GLU A 275 -15.61 -9.45 -3.65
CA GLU A 275 -15.23 -8.22 -2.96
C GLU A 275 -14.56 -8.47 -1.61
N LEU A 276 -15.10 -9.38 -0.79
CA LEU A 276 -14.49 -9.76 0.48
C LEU A 276 -13.08 -10.35 0.29
N LEU A 277 -12.92 -11.26 -0.68
CA LEU A 277 -11.62 -11.84 -1.01
C LEU A 277 -10.65 -10.77 -1.48
N LYS A 278 -11.04 -9.91 -2.43
CA LYS A 278 -10.15 -8.87 -2.95
C LYS A 278 -9.77 -7.86 -1.89
N GLN A 279 -10.73 -7.24 -1.23
CA GLN A 279 -10.44 -6.14 -0.30
C GLN A 279 -9.73 -6.63 0.96
N PHE A 280 -10.10 -7.79 1.50
CA PHE A 280 -9.67 -8.18 2.84
C PHE A 280 -8.72 -9.35 2.89
N VAL A 281 -8.77 -10.28 1.94
CA VAL A 281 -7.81 -11.40 1.90
C VAL A 281 -6.61 -11.08 1.01
N VAL A 282 -6.85 -10.55 -0.19
CA VAL A 282 -5.79 -10.25 -1.16
C VAL A 282 -5.06 -8.96 -0.76
N HIS A 283 -5.82 -7.92 -0.39
CA HIS A 283 -5.26 -6.58 -0.13
C HIS A 283 -5.15 -6.21 1.36
N ASN A 284 -5.65 -7.04 2.28
CA ASN A 284 -5.60 -6.81 3.74
C ASN A 284 -6.10 -5.42 4.19
N ARG A 285 -7.10 -4.85 3.51
CA ARG A 285 -7.50 -3.43 3.66
C ARG A 285 -8.16 -3.08 4.99
N MET A 286 -8.58 -4.05 5.80
CA MET A 286 -9.00 -3.74 7.18
C MET A 286 -7.79 -3.35 8.05
N MET A 287 -6.62 -3.93 7.80
CA MET A 287 -5.36 -3.55 8.46
C MET A 287 -4.73 -2.33 7.82
N THR A 288 -4.63 -2.33 6.48
CA THR A 288 -3.89 -1.26 5.78
C THR A 288 -4.71 0.00 5.57
N GLY A 289 -6.04 -0.06 5.70
CA GLY A 289 -6.94 1.04 5.40
C GLY A 289 -7.31 1.14 3.92
N GLY A 290 -8.15 2.12 3.58
CA GLY A 290 -8.58 2.38 2.21
C GLY A 290 -9.49 1.30 1.62
N PHE A 291 -10.35 0.68 2.42
CA PHE A 291 -11.42 -0.18 1.89
C PHE A 291 -12.62 0.66 1.47
N VAL A 292 -13.40 0.17 0.51
CA VAL A 292 -14.45 0.94 -0.17
C VAL A 292 -15.81 0.32 0.08
N ILE A 293 -16.76 1.14 0.54
CA ILE A 293 -18.18 0.79 0.75
C ILE A 293 -19.05 1.88 0.11
N LYS A 294 -19.87 1.51 -0.90
CA LYS A 294 -20.72 2.45 -1.70
C LYS A 294 -19.97 3.75 -2.06
N ASP A 295 -18.80 3.61 -2.69
CA ASP A 295 -17.89 4.68 -3.13
C ASP A 295 -17.21 5.51 -2.03
N ARG A 296 -17.48 5.24 -0.75
CA ARG A 296 -16.81 5.88 0.39
C ARG A 296 -15.57 5.09 0.78
N LEU A 297 -14.47 5.82 0.92
CA LEU A 297 -13.20 5.29 1.37
C LEU A 297 -13.12 5.31 2.90
N LEU A 298 -12.83 4.15 3.49
CA LEU A 298 -12.91 3.92 4.92
C LEU A 298 -11.60 3.30 5.45
N THR A 299 -11.39 3.52 6.75
CA THR A 299 -10.30 2.93 7.52
C THR A 299 -10.78 2.63 8.93
N LEU A 300 -10.23 1.59 9.55
CA LEU A 300 -10.49 1.29 10.96
C LEU A 300 -9.72 2.23 11.89
N SER A 301 -8.73 2.99 11.39
CA SER A 301 -7.90 3.86 12.22
C SER A 301 -8.68 4.99 12.90
N ASN A 302 -9.85 5.34 12.37
CA ASN A 302 -10.73 6.37 12.89
C ASN A 302 -11.78 5.82 13.87
N LEU A 303 -11.79 4.51 14.13
CA LEU A 303 -12.72 3.91 15.07
C LEU A 303 -12.35 4.32 16.51
N THR A 304 -13.32 4.85 17.23
CA THR A 304 -13.21 5.23 18.65
C THR A 304 -14.14 4.41 19.55
N VAL A 305 -15.05 3.63 18.96
CA VAL A 305 -16.01 2.80 19.69
C VAL A 305 -15.25 1.66 20.40
N PRO A 306 -15.53 1.39 21.70
CA PRO A 306 -14.90 0.29 22.43
C PRO A 306 -15.17 -1.07 21.80
N VAL A 307 -14.15 -1.93 21.76
CA VAL A 307 -14.19 -3.25 21.12
C VAL A 307 -13.88 -4.35 22.14
N LEU A 308 -14.70 -5.40 22.17
CA LEU A 308 -14.38 -6.68 22.79
C LEU A 308 -14.24 -7.76 21.72
N ALA A 309 -13.06 -8.36 21.59
CA ALA A 309 -12.80 -9.44 20.64
C ALA A 309 -12.61 -10.78 21.36
N PHE A 310 -13.45 -11.76 21.05
CA PHE A 310 -13.28 -13.13 21.51
C PHE A 310 -12.28 -13.88 20.61
N VAL A 311 -11.24 -14.43 21.23
CA VAL A 311 -10.12 -15.11 20.55
C VAL A 311 -10.15 -16.60 20.89
N GLY A 312 -10.28 -17.45 19.86
CA GLY A 312 -10.19 -18.90 20.01
C GLY A 312 -8.74 -19.38 19.91
N GLU A 313 -8.16 -19.89 21.01
CA GLU A 313 -6.75 -20.31 21.05
C GLU A 313 -6.39 -21.42 20.06
N VAL A 314 -7.40 -22.21 19.65
CA VAL A 314 -7.26 -23.33 18.71
C VAL A 314 -8.13 -23.13 17.46
N ASP A 315 -8.45 -21.87 17.13
CA ASP A 315 -9.18 -21.50 15.93
C ASP A 315 -8.24 -21.44 14.71
N ASP A 316 -8.42 -22.37 13.76
CA ASP A 316 -7.66 -22.39 12.50
C ASP A 316 -8.25 -21.47 11.41
N ILE A 317 -9.46 -20.93 11.61
CA ILE A 317 -10.17 -20.03 10.68
C ILE A 317 -9.95 -18.59 11.09
N GLY A 318 -10.41 -18.21 12.29
CA GLY A 318 -10.16 -16.92 12.92
C GLY A 318 -8.90 -16.97 13.77
N GLN A 319 -7.74 -17.19 13.15
CA GLN A 319 -6.50 -17.41 13.88
C GLN A 319 -6.21 -16.27 14.87
N PRO A 320 -5.71 -16.56 16.08
CA PRO A 320 -5.51 -15.56 17.14
C PRO A 320 -4.77 -14.30 16.70
N LEU A 321 -3.67 -14.44 15.93
CA LEU A 321 -2.91 -13.31 15.40
C LEU A 321 -3.74 -12.44 14.44
N ALA A 322 -4.54 -13.06 13.58
CA ALA A 322 -5.41 -12.34 12.65
C ALA A 322 -6.49 -11.54 13.40
N VAL A 323 -7.10 -12.13 14.44
CA VAL A 323 -8.12 -11.47 15.26
C VAL A 323 -7.51 -10.29 16.03
N ARG A 324 -6.34 -10.50 16.66
CA ARG A 324 -5.64 -9.45 17.41
C ARG A 324 -5.16 -8.27 16.56
N GLY A 325 -5.12 -8.43 15.24
CA GLY A 325 -4.86 -7.34 14.30
C GLY A 325 -5.74 -6.10 14.51
N ILE A 326 -6.95 -6.24 15.08
CA ILE A 326 -7.83 -5.11 15.41
C ILE A 326 -7.15 -4.06 16.30
N ARG A 327 -6.29 -4.47 17.25
CA ARG A 327 -5.57 -3.54 18.13
C ARG A 327 -4.66 -2.58 17.37
N ARG A 328 -4.06 -3.07 16.27
CA ARG A 328 -3.21 -2.29 15.37
C ARG A 328 -4.03 -1.51 14.34
N ALA A 329 -5.11 -2.08 13.83
CA ALA A 329 -5.96 -1.43 12.84
C ALA A 329 -6.80 -0.27 13.39
N ALA A 330 -7.19 -0.34 14.67
CA ALA A 330 -8.00 0.67 15.36
C ALA A 330 -7.25 1.26 16.57
N PRO A 331 -6.13 1.98 16.37
CA PRO A 331 -5.31 2.49 17.47
C PRO A 331 -6.01 3.52 18.37
N ARG A 332 -7.10 4.13 17.90
CA ARG A 332 -7.90 5.12 18.65
C ARG A 332 -9.04 4.49 19.47
N ALA A 333 -9.29 3.19 19.32
CA ALA A 333 -10.31 2.48 20.07
C ALA A 333 -9.73 1.82 21.33
N GLU A 334 -10.52 1.76 22.40
CA GLU A 334 -10.26 0.86 23.52
C GLU A 334 -10.53 -0.59 23.06
N VAL A 335 -9.49 -1.42 22.96
CA VAL A 335 -9.61 -2.79 22.47
C VAL A 335 -9.33 -3.78 23.59
N TYR A 336 -10.30 -4.64 23.87
CA TYR A 336 -10.24 -5.72 24.84
C TYR A 336 -10.32 -7.08 24.14
N GLU A 337 -9.75 -8.10 24.78
CA GLU A 337 -9.88 -9.50 24.37
C GLU A 337 -10.42 -10.39 25.48
N SER A 338 -11.09 -11.46 25.07
CA SER A 338 -11.45 -12.60 25.93
C SER A 338 -11.06 -13.89 25.23
N THR A 339 -10.18 -14.68 25.85
CA THR A 339 -9.62 -15.89 25.24
C THR A 339 -10.40 -17.13 25.68
N LEU A 340 -10.69 -18.02 24.73
CA LEU A 340 -11.26 -19.33 25.00
C LEU A 340 -10.48 -20.41 24.28
N ARG A 341 -10.28 -21.55 24.94
CA ARG A 341 -9.73 -22.75 24.29
C ARG A 341 -10.80 -23.47 23.45
N ALA A 342 -11.25 -22.79 22.41
CA ALA A 342 -12.25 -23.27 21.46
C ALA A 342 -11.79 -23.03 20.00
N GLY A 343 -12.31 -23.85 19.08
CA GLY A 343 -12.21 -23.58 17.64
C GLY A 343 -13.33 -22.64 17.18
N HIS A 344 -13.30 -22.23 15.91
CA HIS A 344 -14.15 -21.18 15.34
C HIS A 344 -15.63 -21.21 15.74
N PHE A 345 -16.26 -22.38 15.63
CA PHE A 345 -17.69 -22.54 15.93
C PHE A 345 -17.99 -22.60 17.43
N GLY A 346 -17.04 -23.12 18.20
CA GLY A 346 -17.15 -23.24 19.66
C GLY A 346 -17.14 -21.91 20.40
N LEU A 347 -16.79 -20.81 19.72
CA LEU A 347 -16.89 -19.45 20.24
C LEU A 347 -18.35 -18.96 20.35
N VAL A 348 -19.27 -19.48 19.53
CA VAL A 348 -20.66 -19.00 19.49
C VAL A 348 -21.69 -20.07 19.82
N VAL A 349 -21.38 -21.34 19.57
CA VAL A 349 -22.30 -22.45 19.80
C VAL A 349 -21.62 -23.57 20.58
N GLY A 350 -22.33 -24.11 21.58
CA GLY A 350 -21.89 -25.21 22.42
C GLY A 350 -21.85 -24.84 23.89
N SER A 351 -21.52 -25.81 24.75
CA SER A 351 -21.54 -25.63 26.20
C SER A 351 -20.57 -24.56 26.70
N LEU A 352 -19.42 -24.39 26.04
CA LEU A 352 -18.45 -23.35 26.40
C LEU A 352 -18.96 -21.95 26.05
N ALA A 353 -19.57 -21.78 24.87
CA ALA A 353 -20.18 -20.51 24.49
C ALA A 353 -21.31 -20.12 25.43
N ALA A 354 -22.15 -21.09 25.83
CA ALA A 354 -23.25 -20.88 26.77
C ALA A 354 -22.78 -20.53 28.20
N SER A 355 -21.66 -21.11 28.66
CA SER A 355 -21.15 -20.90 30.02
C SER A 355 -20.14 -19.76 30.17
N GLN A 356 -19.52 -19.31 29.07
CA GLN A 356 -18.48 -18.28 29.11
C GLN A 356 -18.75 -17.15 28.11
N THR A 357 -18.83 -17.43 26.81
CA THR A 357 -18.90 -16.38 25.78
C THR A 357 -20.12 -15.46 25.91
N TRP A 358 -21.32 -16.03 26.02
CA TRP A 358 -22.55 -15.23 26.14
C TRP A 358 -22.69 -14.53 27.50
N PRO A 359 -22.35 -15.17 28.64
CA PRO A 359 -22.22 -14.47 29.93
C PRO A 359 -21.25 -13.29 29.89
N THR A 360 -20.02 -13.49 29.41
CA THR A 360 -19.03 -12.40 29.31
C THR A 360 -19.50 -11.29 28.36
N THR A 361 -20.20 -11.62 27.27
CA THR A 361 -20.83 -10.62 26.38
C THR A 361 -21.86 -9.79 27.13
N GLY A 362 -22.71 -10.43 27.93
CA GLY A 362 -23.72 -9.73 28.72
C GLY A 362 -23.13 -8.85 29.83
N GLU A 363 -22.10 -9.34 30.52
CA GLU A 363 -21.34 -8.58 31.53
C GLU A 363 -20.65 -7.36 30.90
N TRP A 364 -20.05 -7.53 29.72
CA TRP A 364 -19.43 -6.44 28.97
C TRP A 364 -20.43 -5.33 28.64
N ILE A 365 -21.58 -5.69 28.09
CA ILE A 365 -22.64 -4.72 27.74
C ILE A 365 -23.10 -3.98 29.00
N ARG A 366 -23.35 -4.70 30.10
CA ARG A 366 -23.74 -4.09 31.37
C ARG A 366 -22.68 -3.15 31.93
N TRP A 367 -21.40 -3.49 31.80
CA TRP A 367 -20.31 -2.60 32.19
C TRP A 367 -20.29 -1.31 31.35
N ARG A 368 -20.38 -1.43 30.02
CA ARG A 368 -20.41 -0.27 29.12
C ARG A 368 -21.62 0.64 29.35
N GLU A 369 -22.70 0.09 29.87
CA GLU A 369 -23.93 0.80 30.24
C GLU A 369 -23.93 1.33 31.69
N GLY A 370 -22.84 1.13 32.45
CA GLY A 370 -22.73 1.56 33.84
C GLY A 370 -23.60 0.76 34.83
N LEU A 371 -24.04 -0.44 34.43
CA LEU A 371 -24.92 -1.33 35.20
C LEU A 371 -24.18 -2.43 35.98
N ALA A 372 -22.86 -2.59 35.76
CA ALA A 372 -21.99 -3.57 36.39
C ALA A 372 -20.52 -3.14 36.34
N ASP A 373 -19.65 -3.82 37.09
CA ASP A 373 -18.20 -3.67 36.99
C ASP A 373 -17.63 -4.37 35.75
N LYS A 374 -16.39 -4.06 35.39
CA LYS A 374 -15.69 -4.66 34.24
C LYS A 374 -15.62 -6.18 34.39
N PRO A 375 -15.95 -6.97 33.35
CA PRO A 375 -15.80 -8.43 33.39
C PRO A 375 -14.35 -8.83 33.67
N GLU A 376 -14.15 -9.85 34.50
CA GLU A 376 -12.82 -10.41 34.78
C GLU A 376 -12.20 -11.02 33.51
N ALA A 377 -13.02 -11.67 32.68
CA ALA A 377 -12.60 -12.33 31.44
C ALA A 377 -12.31 -11.37 30.26
N ALA A 378 -12.48 -10.06 30.45
CA ALA A 378 -12.19 -9.03 29.43
C ALA A 378 -10.90 -8.29 29.81
N HIS A 379 -9.83 -8.52 29.06
CA HIS A 379 -8.50 -7.96 29.30
C HIS A 379 -8.14 -6.97 28.20
N GLU A 380 -7.33 -5.95 28.48
CA GLU A 380 -6.86 -5.07 27.41
C GLU A 380 -6.02 -5.86 26.41
N MET A 381 -6.31 -5.71 25.12
CA MET A 381 -5.65 -6.47 24.08
C MET A 381 -4.24 -5.95 23.85
N MET A 382 -3.25 -6.82 24.05
CA MET A 382 -1.86 -6.58 23.70
C MET A 382 -1.58 -7.15 22.30
N TYR A 383 -0.88 -6.38 21.47
CA TYR A 383 -0.39 -6.83 20.16
C TYR A 383 1.13 -6.70 20.16
N ASP A 384 1.83 -7.84 20.16
CA ASP A 384 3.30 -7.86 20.16
C ASP A 384 3.80 -8.00 18.71
N GLU A 385 4.59 -7.02 18.25
CA GLU A 385 5.11 -6.99 16.88
C GLU A 385 6.23 -8.02 16.65
N HIS A 386 6.82 -8.56 17.72
CA HIS A 386 8.03 -9.40 17.67
C HIS A 386 7.75 -10.88 17.94
N GLN A 387 7.00 -11.54 17.06
CA GLN A 387 7.08 -13.00 16.90
C GLN A 387 7.48 -13.38 15.47
N ASP A 388 8.65 -12.89 15.04
CA ASP A 388 9.46 -13.59 14.05
C ASP A 388 9.99 -14.87 14.70
N THR A 389 9.16 -15.91 14.78
CA THR A 389 9.46 -17.35 14.97
C THR A 389 8.32 -18.03 15.73
N GLU A 390 7.24 -18.33 15.03
CA GLU A 390 6.41 -19.53 15.18
C GLU A 390 5.05 -19.23 14.54
N SER A 391 4.79 -19.83 13.38
CA SER A 391 3.41 -19.95 12.90
C SER A 391 2.58 -20.55 14.05
N GLY A 392 1.62 -19.78 14.56
CA GLY A 392 0.73 -20.22 15.63
C GLY A 392 0.21 -21.62 15.35
N VAL A 393 0.37 -22.51 16.34
CA VAL A 393 0.24 -23.98 16.29
C VAL A 393 1.49 -24.68 15.73
N SER A 394 2.40 -24.99 16.65
CA SER A 394 3.54 -25.89 16.48
C SER A 394 3.26 -27.07 15.52
N VAL A 395 4.03 -27.14 14.43
CA VAL A 395 4.06 -28.28 13.49
C VAL A 395 4.28 -29.60 14.23
N SER A 396 4.98 -29.58 15.37
CA SER A 396 5.19 -30.72 16.26
C SER A 396 3.87 -31.28 16.81
N ASN A 397 2.92 -30.41 17.20
CA ASN A 397 1.59 -30.84 17.66
C ASN A 397 0.73 -31.41 16.52
N ARG A 398 0.90 -30.93 15.28
CA ARG A 398 0.23 -31.52 14.10
C ARG A 398 0.80 -32.89 13.76
N ILE A 399 2.10 -33.08 13.78
CA ILE A 399 2.72 -34.37 13.44
C ILE A 399 2.37 -35.45 14.46
N ILE A 400 2.32 -35.14 15.76
CA ILE A 400 1.97 -36.12 16.81
C ILE A 400 0.50 -36.58 16.67
N HIS A 401 -0.41 -35.72 16.22
CA HIS A 401 -1.81 -36.11 15.95
C HIS A 401 -2.03 -36.77 14.58
N THR A 402 -1.16 -36.53 13.60
CA THR A 402 -1.30 -37.09 12.25
C THR A 402 -0.55 -38.42 12.11
N ALA A 403 0.56 -38.62 12.83
CA ALA A 403 1.34 -39.86 12.81
C ALA A 403 0.58 -41.07 13.36
N ALA A 404 -0.39 -40.86 14.25
CA ALA A 404 -1.29 -41.91 14.71
C ALA A 404 -2.33 -42.36 13.65
N SER A 405 -2.47 -41.63 12.54
CA SER A 405 -3.52 -41.84 11.54
C SER A 405 -2.99 -42.26 10.15
N ILE A 406 -1.67 -42.27 9.94
CA ILE A 406 -1.03 -42.56 8.63
C ILE A 406 -0.52 -44.01 8.54
N ALA A 407 -0.65 -44.82 9.59
CA ALA A 407 -0.16 -46.20 9.57
C ALA A 407 -0.95 -47.19 8.67
N GLU A 408 -2.05 -46.77 8.02
CA GLU A 408 -2.91 -47.68 7.24
C GLU A 408 -2.98 -47.48 5.73
N VAL A 409 -2.20 -46.58 5.11
CA VAL A 409 -2.25 -46.43 3.64
C VAL A 409 -0.87 -46.43 2.99
N GLY A 410 -0.46 -47.63 2.57
CA GLY A 410 0.09 -47.88 1.23
C GLY A 410 1.49 -47.39 0.90
N VAL A 411 2.47 -48.28 1.08
CA VAL A 411 3.83 -48.22 0.53
C VAL A 411 3.81 -48.24 -1.01
N GLY A 412 4.47 -47.28 -1.69
CA GLY A 412 4.74 -47.41 -3.12
C GLY A 412 5.36 -46.19 -3.80
N VAL A 413 6.58 -46.38 -4.35
CA VAL A 413 7.30 -45.53 -5.33
C VAL A 413 8.18 -44.40 -4.76
N GLY A 414 9.36 -44.79 -4.27
CA GLY A 414 10.46 -43.86 -3.99
C GLY A 414 11.80 -44.46 -4.43
N ARG A 415 12.29 -44.08 -5.62
CA ARG A 415 13.74 -44.09 -5.96
C ARG A 415 14.16 -43.39 -7.27
N GLY A 416 13.28 -42.62 -7.93
CA GLY A 416 13.60 -41.95 -9.20
C GLY A 416 13.99 -40.46 -9.14
N LEU A 417 13.80 -39.77 -8.01
CA LEU A 417 13.89 -38.29 -7.97
C LEU A 417 15.13 -37.73 -7.24
N ALA A 418 15.97 -38.58 -6.66
CA ALA A 418 17.06 -38.11 -5.80
C ALA A 418 18.29 -37.54 -6.54
N SER A 419 18.47 -37.80 -7.84
CA SER A 419 19.66 -37.35 -8.59
C SER A 419 19.47 -36.08 -9.43
N ALA A 420 18.25 -35.53 -9.54
CA ALA A 420 18.01 -34.26 -10.23
C ALA A 420 18.08 -33.02 -9.30
N ALA A 421 18.13 -33.21 -7.99
CA ALA A 421 18.01 -32.13 -7.00
C ALA A 421 19.34 -31.47 -6.60
N ALA A 422 20.50 -32.09 -6.85
CA ALA A 422 21.77 -31.59 -6.30
C ALA A 422 22.38 -30.39 -7.07
N GLY A 423 21.92 -30.08 -8.28
CA GLY A 423 22.47 -28.99 -9.11
C GLY A 423 21.64 -27.70 -9.16
N ALA A 424 20.39 -27.72 -8.68
CA ALA A 424 19.43 -26.62 -8.90
C ALA A 424 19.07 -25.81 -7.64
N VAL A 425 19.61 -26.16 -6.47
CA VAL A 425 19.13 -25.66 -5.17
C VAL A 425 19.71 -24.29 -4.76
N ARG A 426 20.80 -23.81 -5.38
CA ARG A 426 21.42 -22.53 -4.98
C ARG A 426 20.89 -21.27 -5.67
N GLY A 427 19.98 -21.38 -6.63
CA GLY A 427 19.48 -20.21 -7.40
C GLY A 427 17.96 -20.07 -7.53
N THR A 428 17.16 -20.93 -6.91
CA THR A 428 15.72 -21.06 -7.22
C THR A 428 14.77 -20.68 -6.08
N ARG A 429 15.27 -20.45 -4.85
CA ARG A 429 14.40 -20.07 -3.71
C ARG A 429 13.92 -18.61 -3.74
N GLU A 430 14.50 -17.78 -4.60
CA GLU A 430 14.12 -16.38 -4.84
C GLU A 430 13.46 -16.15 -6.20
N ILE A 431 13.02 -17.21 -6.90
CA ILE A 431 12.07 -17.06 -8.01
C ILE A 431 10.68 -16.88 -7.37
N SER A 432 10.54 -15.73 -6.73
CA SER A 432 9.46 -15.37 -5.83
C SER A 432 8.24 -14.87 -6.59
N THR A 433 7.19 -14.54 -5.83
CA THR A 433 5.93 -13.96 -6.32
C THR A 433 6.15 -12.79 -7.28
N GLU A 434 7.27 -12.09 -7.09
CA GLU A 434 7.71 -10.91 -7.80
C GLU A 434 8.19 -11.19 -9.23
N ALA A 435 8.86 -12.32 -9.47
CA ALA A 435 9.35 -12.68 -10.81
C ALA A 435 8.19 -12.79 -11.82
N VAL A 436 7.03 -13.31 -11.40
CA VAL A 436 5.85 -13.45 -12.28
C VAL A 436 5.19 -12.10 -12.60
N ARG A 437 5.29 -11.10 -11.70
CA ARG A 437 4.74 -9.74 -11.93
C ARG A 437 5.70 -8.87 -12.75
N THR A 438 7.00 -9.05 -12.54
CA THR A 438 8.06 -8.25 -13.16
C THR A 438 8.40 -8.71 -14.57
N LEU A 439 8.44 -10.03 -14.84
CA LEU A 439 8.84 -10.57 -16.14
C LEU A 439 8.00 -10.06 -17.32
N PRO A 440 6.66 -10.00 -17.27
CA PRO A 440 5.87 -9.47 -18.38
C PRO A 440 6.13 -7.98 -18.64
N ARG A 441 6.39 -7.20 -17.58
CA ARG A 441 6.69 -5.76 -17.69
C ARG A 441 8.06 -5.55 -18.33
N LEU A 442 9.06 -6.30 -17.88
CA LEU A 442 10.41 -6.28 -18.44
C LEU A 442 10.44 -6.78 -19.88
N ALA A 443 9.68 -7.82 -20.21
CA ALA A 443 9.54 -8.32 -21.57
C ALA A 443 8.90 -7.26 -22.47
N ARG A 444 7.82 -6.60 -22.02
CA ARG A 444 7.18 -5.51 -22.76
C ARG A 444 8.16 -4.37 -23.02
N LEU A 445 8.94 -3.96 -22.02
CA LEU A 445 9.93 -2.90 -22.13
C LEU A 445 11.09 -3.28 -23.08
N GLY A 446 11.64 -4.49 -22.94
CA GLY A 446 12.72 -4.99 -23.81
C GLY A 446 12.29 -5.23 -25.27
N GLN A 447 10.99 -5.38 -25.53
CA GLN A 447 10.42 -5.52 -26.88
C GLN A 447 9.96 -4.19 -27.48
N MET A 448 10.01 -3.07 -26.75
CA MET A 448 9.59 -1.78 -27.30
C MET A 448 10.47 -1.36 -28.47
N GLN A 449 9.82 -1.05 -29.57
CA GLN A 449 10.42 -0.50 -30.77
C GLN A 449 9.90 0.95 -30.97
N PRO A 450 10.57 1.77 -31.80
CA PRO A 450 10.17 3.16 -32.04
C PRO A 450 8.70 3.34 -32.46
N HIS A 451 8.13 2.34 -33.14
CA HIS A 451 6.76 2.34 -33.65
C HIS A 451 5.76 1.60 -32.75
N THR A 452 6.19 1.06 -31.59
CA THR A 452 5.30 0.43 -30.62
C THR A 452 4.29 1.45 -30.10
N LEU A 453 3.00 1.09 -30.12
CA LEU A 453 1.94 1.92 -29.55
C LEU A 453 2.02 1.88 -28.02
N VAL A 454 2.33 3.03 -27.43
CA VAL A 454 2.44 3.20 -25.99
C VAL A 454 2.22 4.67 -25.66
N SER A 455 1.35 4.96 -24.70
CA SER A 455 1.07 6.30 -24.20
C SER A 455 0.32 6.21 -22.88
N LEU A 456 0.20 7.33 -22.16
CA LEU A 456 -0.59 7.44 -20.94
C LEU A 456 -2.05 7.05 -21.17
N GLY A 457 -2.70 7.65 -22.18
CA GLY A 457 -4.10 7.37 -22.52
C GLY A 457 -4.33 5.88 -22.83
N ARG A 458 -3.38 5.27 -23.56
CA ARG A 458 -3.41 3.84 -23.90
C ARG A 458 -3.33 2.95 -22.67
N LEU A 459 -2.43 3.25 -21.73
CA LEU A 459 -2.24 2.42 -20.55
C LEU A 459 -3.47 2.49 -19.61
N ILE A 460 -4.08 3.67 -19.47
CA ILE A 460 -5.36 3.83 -18.74
C ILE A 460 -6.47 3.02 -19.41
N ALA A 461 -6.57 3.05 -20.75
CA ALA A 461 -7.55 2.26 -21.50
C ALA A 461 -7.29 0.74 -21.37
N GLU A 462 -6.03 0.31 -21.39
CA GLU A 462 -5.64 -1.08 -21.17
C GLU A 462 -6.05 -1.58 -19.78
N GLN A 463 -5.81 -0.79 -18.73
CA GLN A 463 -6.26 -1.14 -17.38
C GLN A 463 -7.78 -1.13 -17.27
N GLY A 464 -8.46 -0.16 -17.89
CA GLY A 464 -9.91 -0.11 -17.92
C GLY A 464 -10.57 -1.28 -18.65
N ARG A 465 -9.93 -1.86 -19.66
CA ARG A 465 -10.39 -3.12 -20.29
C ARG A 465 -10.21 -4.33 -19.38
N LYS A 466 -9.14 -4.36 -18.57
CA LYS A 466 -8.85 -5.46 -17.64
C LYS A 466 -9.74 -5.43 -16.41
N SER A 467 -9.95 -4.26 -15.82
CA SER A 467 -10.72 -4.08 -14.59
C SER A 467 -11.57 -2.79 -14.66
N PRO A 468 -12.70 -2.80 -15.40
CA PRO A 468 -13.53 -1.60 -15.57
C PRO A 468 -14.04 -1.02 -14.26
N ASN A 469 -14.41 -1.88 -13.31
CA ASN A 469 -14.89 -1.49 -11.99
C ASN A 469 -13.74 -1.41 -10.95
N GLY A 470 -12.49 -1.63 -11.39
CA GLY A 470 -11.32 -1.45 -10.54
C GLY A 470 -11.10 0.02 -10.20
N GLU A 471 -10.54 0.24 -9.02
CA GLU A 471 -10.24 1.56 -8.46
C GLU A 471 -9.01 2.13 -9.20
N CYS A 472 -9.18 3.26 -9.89
CA CYS A 472 -8.11 3.92 -10.65
C CYS A 472 -7.37 4.93 -9.77
N PHE A 473 -8.09 5.93 -9.25
CA PHE A 473 -7.52 6.89 -8.31
C PHE A 473 -8.49 7.28 -7.19
N LEU A 474 -7.90 7.73 -6.09
CA LEU A 474 -8.52 8.22 -4.87
C LEU A 474 -8.23 9.71 -4.76
N PHE A 475 -9.25 10.54 -4.54
CA PHE A 475 -9.11 11.98 -4.39
C PHE A 475 -10.29 12.54 -3.59
N ASP A 476 -10.01 13.39 -2.60
CA ASP A 476 -11.01 14.00 -1.71
C ASP A 476 -12.08 12.99 -1.21
N ASP A 477 -11.62 11.87 -0.64
CA ASP A 477 -12.46 10.79 -0.10
C ASP A 477 -13.36 10.05 -1.11
N ARG A 478 -13.16 10.29 -2.40
CA ARG A 478 -13.88 9.61 -3.48
C ARG A 478 -13.02 8.61 -4.21
N VAL A 479 -13.66 7.54 -4.64
CA VAL A 479 -13.06 6.47 -5.42
C VAL A 479 -13.50 6.63 -6.87
N HIS A 480 -12.54 6.72 -7.79
CA HIS A 480 -12.81 6.81 -9.22
C HIS A 480 -12.45 5.50 -9.89
N THR A 481 -13.45 4.82 -10.45
CA THR A 481 -13.23 3.55 -11.18
C THR A 481 -12.66 3.81 -12.56
N TYR A 482 -11.93 2.84 -13.13
CA TYR A 482 -11.40 2.96 -14.50
C TYR A 482 -12.50 3.24 -15.54
N ARG A 483 -13.71 2.71 -15.36
CA ARG A 483 -14.86 2.99 -16.24
C ARG A 483 -15.25 4.47 -16.18
N ALA A 484 -15.43 5.02 -14.97
CA ALA A 484 -15.79 6.42 -14.79
C ALA A 484 -14.70 7.36 -15.32
N VAL A 485 -13.43 7.02 -15.06
CA VAL A 485 -12.27 7.78 -15.55
C VAL A 485 -12.20 7.76 -17.07
N ASN A 486 -12.36 6.60 -17.72
CA ASN A 486 -12.33 6.51 -19.18
C ASN A 486 -13.48 7.29 -19.83
N ALA A 487 -14.70 7.19 -19.28
CA ALA A 487 -15.84 7.97 -19.75
C ALA A 487 -15.57 9.47 -19.64
N ARG A 488 -14.99 9.91 -18.51
CA ARG A 488 -14.60 11.32 -18.33
C ARG A 488 -13.53 11.75 -19.33
N ILE A 489 -12.50 10.95 -19.57
CA ILE A 489 -11.47 11.23 -20.57
C ILE A 489 -12.09 11.35 -21.96
N ASP A 490 -13.00 10.44 -22.33
CA ASP A 490 -13.68 10.48 -23.63
C ASP A 490 -14.54 11.73 -23.81
N ASN A 491 -15.19 12.21 -22.74
CA ASN A 491 -15.94 13.46 -22.78
C ASN A 491 -15.02 14.66 -22.97
N VAL A 492 -13.89 14.70 -22.25
CA VAL A 492 -12.87 15.75 -22.44
C VAL A 492 -12.29 15.70 -23.85
N VAL A 493 -12.01 14.52 -24.41
CA VAL A 493 -11.56 14.36 -25.80
C VAL A 493 -12.55 15.01 -26.77
N ARG A 494 -13.85 14.78 -26.60
CA ARG A 494 -14.88 15.39 -27.47
C ARG A 494 -14.86 16.92 -27.39
N GLY A 495 -14.79 17.48 -26.19
CA GLY A 495 -14.66 18.94 -26.00
C GLY A 495 -13.40 19.51 -26.65
N LEU A 496 -12.26 18.82 -26.51
CA LEU A 496 -10.99 19.23 -27.15
C LEU A 496 -11.05 19.14 -28.68
N LEU A 497 -11.68 18.09 -29.23
CA LEU A 497 -11.87 17.94 -30.68
C LEU A 497 -12.78 19.04 -31.26
N ALA A 498 -13.86 19.37 -30.54
CA ALA A 498 -14.77 20.47 -30.89
C ALA A 498 -14.07 21.83 -30.82
N SER A 499 -13.15 21.99 -29.87
CA SER A 499 -12.28 23.17 -29.73
C SER A 499 -11.10 23.19 -30.73
N GLY A 500 -11.06 22.26 -31.69
CA GLY A 500 -10.08 22.28 -32.78
C GLY A 500 -8.76 21.57 -32.50
N VAL A 501 -8.57 20.92 -31.35
CA VAL A 501 -7.32 20.20 -31.04
C VAL A 501 -7.06 19.09 -32.06
N ARG A 502 -5.79 18.94 -32.47
CA ARG A 502 -5.33 17.97 -33.46
C ARG A 502 -4.15 17.14 -32.92
N PRO A 503 -3.88 15.96 -33.49
CA PRO A 503 -2.66 15.21 -33.18
C PRO A 503 -1.42 16.09 -33.38
N SER A 504 -0.41 15.88 -32.55
CA SER A 504 0.86 16.63 -32.49
C SER A 504 0.75 18.11 -32.11
N ALA A 505 -0.45 18.67 -31.90
CA ALA A 505 -0.61 20.01 -31.35
C ALA A 505 -0.04 20.08 -29.93
N ARG A 506 0.62 21.20 -29.59
CA ARG A 506 1.15 21.45 -28.25
C ARG A 506 0.12 22.25 -27.46
N ILE A 507 -0.44 21.65 -26.42
CA ILE A 507 -1.49 22.26 -25.61
C ILE A 507 -0.95 22.47 -24.21
N GLY A 508 -0.98 23.72 -23.74
CA GLY A 508 -0.60 24.06 -22.38
C GLY A 508 -1.55 23.47 -21.36
N VAL A 509 -1.05 23.02 -20.23
CA VAL A 509 -1.84 22.57 -19.09
C VAL A 509 -1.35 23.34 -17.87
N LEU A 510 -2.18 24.26 -17.38
CA LEU A 510 -1.94 25.07 -16.20
C LEU A 510 -3.02 24.73 -15.15
N MET A 511 -2.82 23.64 -14.43
CA MET A 511 -3.77 23.11 -13.48
C MET A 511 -3.06 22.58 -12.23
N ASP A 512 -3.69 22.68 -11.08
CA ASP A 512 -3.27 21.97 -9.87
C ASP A 512 -3.49 20.46 -10.00
N THR A 513 -2.85 19.67 -9.13
CA THR A 513 -3.10 18.22 -9.08
C THR A 513 -4.53 17.94 -8.65
N ARG A 514 -5.34 17.47 -9.61
CA ARG A 514 -6.73 17.08 -9.41
C ARG A 514 -7.18 16.09 -10.49
N PRO A 515 -8.31 15.40 -10.31
CA PRO A 515 -8.86 14.48 -11.30
C PRO A 515 -9.02 15.07 -12.71
N SER A 516 -9.45 16.33 -12.81
CA SER A 516 -9.60 17.01 -14.11
C SER A 516 -8.26 17.26 -14.81
N ALA A 517 -7.19 17.54 -14.07
CA ALA A 517 -5.85 17.69 -14.64
C ALA A 517 -5.34 16.36 -15.22
N LEU A 518 -5.50 15.24 -14.48
CA LEU A 518 -5.17 13.92 -14.99
C LEU A 518 -6.00 13.56 -16.24
N ALA A 519 -7.30 13.88 -16.22
CA ALA A 519 -8.19 13.67 -17.36
C ALA A 519 -7.78 14.50 -18.59
N ALA A 520 -7.37 15.76 -18.42
CA ALA A 520 -6.87 16.61 -19.50
C ALA A 520 -5.60 16.04 -20.13
N ILE A 521 -4.60 15.68 -19.31
CA ILE A 521 -3.34 15.10 -19.79
C ILE A 521 -3.59 13.78 -20.53
N ALA A 522 -4.45 12.93 -19.98
CA ALA A 522 -4.83 11.66 -20.61
C ALA A 522 -5.63 11.86 -21.91
N ALA A 523 -6.52 12.87 -21.97
CA ALA A 523 -7.29 13.20 -23.17
C ALA A 523 -6.39 13.71 -24.30
N LEU A 524 -5.43 14.59 -24.00
CA LEU A 524 -4.41 15.02 -24.96
C LEU A 524 -3.60 13.82 -25.48
N SER A 525 -3.16 12.94 -24.58
CA SER A 525 -2.47 11.69 -24.94
C SER A 525 -3.34 10.77 -25.83
N ARG A 526 -4.65 10.69 -25.56
CA ARG A 526 -5.62 9.89 -26.33
C ARG A 526 -5.89 10.47 -27.73
N ILE A 527 -5.77 11.77 -27.92
CA ILE A 527 -5.82 12.43 -29.23
C ILE A 527 -4.49 12.26 -30.00
N GLY A 528 -3.38 12.07 -29.29
CA GLY A 528 -2.03 12.14 -29.85
C GLY A 528 -1.48 13.57 -29.88
N ALA A 529 -2.06 14.49 -29.11
CA ALA A 529 -1.53 15.83 -28.85
C ALA A 529 -0.45 15.77 -27.75
N VAL A 530 0.39 16.81 -27.68
CA VAL A 530 1.47 16.94 -26.71
C VAL A 530 1.01 17.85 -25.58
N ALA A 531 0.98 17.33 -24.35
CA ALA A 531 0.70 18.15 -23.18
C ALA A 531 1.96 18.94 -22.78
N VAL A 532 1.84 20.25 -22.60
CA VAL A 532 2.91 21.12 -22.10
C VAL A 532 2.54 21.53 -20.67
N LEU A 533 3.19 20.93 -19.68
CA LEU A 533 2.78 21.04 -18.28
C LEU A 533 3.47 22.21 -17.60
N PHE A 534 2.69 23.24 -17.25
CA PHE A 534 3.22 24.44 -16.63
C PHE A 534 3.09 24.38 -15.10
N PRO A 535 4.15 24.74 -14.35
CA PRO A 535 4.04 24.94 -12.90
C PRO A 535 3.28 26.24 -12.60
N PRO A 536 2.19 26.20 -11.82
CA PRO A 536 1.51 27.42 -11.36
C PRO A 536 2.47 28.38 -10.64
N GLY A 537 2.35 29.69 -10.91
CA GLY A 537 3.23 30.73 -10.32
C GLY A 537 4.67 30.77 -10.87
N GLY A 538 4.97 29.98 -11.90
CA GLY A 538 6.23 30.05 -12.65
C GLY A 538 6.36 31.29 -13.54
N ASP A 539 7.52 31.45 -14.18
CA ASP A 539 7.70 32.42 -15.27
C ASP A 539 7.04 31.90 -16.56
N LEU A 540 5.71 31.95 -16.55
CA LEU A 540 4.85 31.33 -17.56
C LEU A 540 5.01 31.99 -18.93
N GLU A 541 5.26 33.30 -18.99
CA GLU A 541 5.39 34.05 -20.23
C GLU A 541 6.59 33.57 -21.05
N ASN A 542 7.77 33.46 -20.43
CA ASN A 542 8.96 32.95 -21.10
C ASN A 542 8.82 31.47 -21.46
N ALA A 543 8.18 30.67 -20.60
CA ALA A 543 7.96 29.25 -20.85
C ALA A 543 7.02 28.99 -22.05
N LEU A 544 5.95 29.78 -22.19
CA LEU A 544 5.01 29.72 -23.32
C LEU A 544 5.70 30.10 -24.64
N ARG A 545 6.44 31.23 -24.64
CA ARG A 545 7.18 31.68 -25.82
C ARG A 545 8.24 30.68 -26.28
N ALA A 546 8.90 30.00 -25.33
CA ALA A 546 9.93 29.02 -25.66
C ALA A 546 9.40 27.77 -26.37
N ILE A 547 8.11 27.43 -26.18
CA ILE A 547 7.50 26.18 -26.67
C ILE A 547 6.46 26.40 -27.77
N ASP A 548 6.11 27.65 -28.06
CA ASP A 548 5.12 28.04 -29.08
C ASP A 548 3.75 27.40 -28.80
N VAL A 549 3.12 27.85 -27.71
CA VAL A 549 1.80 27.38 -27.25
C VAL A 549 0.82 28.55 -27.24
N ASP A 550 -0.26 28.42 -28.00
CA ASP A 550 -1.33 29.42 -28.14
C ASP A 550 -2.60 29.06 -27.35
N THR A 551 -2.75 27.78 -27.01
CA THR A 551 -3.93 27.20 -26.39
C THR A 551 -3.57 26.57 -25.05
N VAL A 552 -4.24 26.99 -23.98
CA VAL A 552 -3.99 26.51 -22.60
C VAL A 552 -5.26 25.96 -21.98
N ILE A 553 -5.18 24.75 -21.44
CA ILE A 553 -6.17 24.17 -20.54
C ILE A 553 -5.87 24.63 -19.12
N ALA A 554 -6.84 25.22 -18.44
CA ALA A 554 -6.71 25.71 -17.06
C ALA A 554 -7.85 25.20 -16.16
N ASP A 555 -7.58 25.10 -14.86
CA ASP A 555 -8.64 24.95 -13.85
C ASP A 555 -9.24 26.34 -13.52
N PRO A 556 -10.42 26.40 -12.86
CA PRO A 556 -11.02 27.68 -12.46
C PRO A 556 -10.05 28.66 -11.80
N GLU A 557 -9.21 28.14 -10.92
CA GLU A 557 -8.29 28.91 -10.08
C GLU A 557 -7.15 29.53 -10.90
N ASN A 558 -6.70 28.85 -11.96
CA ASN A 558 -5.63 29.31 -12.84
C ASN A 558 -6.11 29.99 -14.13
N MET A 559 -7.42 30.04 -14.39
CA MET A 559 -8.01 30.66 -15.60
C MET A 559 -7.56 32.11 -15.82
N LYS A 560 -7.50 32.93 -14.76
CA LYS A 560 -7.09 34.34 -14.87
C LYS A 560 -5.63 34.47 -15.31
N ALA A 561 -4.75 33.59 -14.83
CA ALA A 561 -3.35 33.57 -15.26
C ALA A 561 -3.20 33.04 -16.70
N ALA A 562 -4.01 32.08 -17.11
CA ALA A 562 -3.99 31.56 -18.48
C ALA A 562 -4.47 32.61 -19.50
N THR A 563 -5.55 33.33 -19.20
CA THR A 563 -6.14 34.36 -20.08
C THR A 563 -5.23 35.57 -20.29
N SER A 564 -4.32 35.86 -19.36
CA SER A 564 -3.33 36.93 -19.56
C SER A 564 -2.17 36.56 -20.48
N LEU A 565 -2.04 35.27 -20.85
CA LEU A 565 -0.84 34.76 -21.50
C LEU A 565 -1.09 33.99 -22.81
N ALA A 566 -2.25 33.35 -22.95
CA ALA A 566 -2.61 32.52 -24.10
C ALA A 566 -3.76 33.13 -24.90
N ALA A 567 -3.78 32.85 -26.21
CA ALA A 567 -4.84 33.34 -27.09
C ALA A 567 -6.16 32.60 -26.84
N ASN A 568 -6.10 31.28 -26.63
CA ASN A 568 -7.26 30.43 -26.40
C ASN A 568 -7.15 29.76 -25.03
N VAL A 569 -8.19 29.89 -24.19
CA VAL A 569 -8.21 29.25 -22.87
C VAL A 569 -9.38 28.28 -22.77
N LEU A 570 -9.07 27.02 -22.49
CA LEU A 570 -10.05 25.96 -22.26
C LEU A 570 -10.12 25.70 -20.75
N VAL A 571 -11.26 25.92 -20.13
CA VAL A 571 -11.39 25.74 -18.67
C VAL A 571 -11.99 24.37 -18.37
N LEU A 572 -11.38 23.61 -17.46
CA LEU A 572 -11.81 22.27 -17.07
C LEU A 572 -11.76 22.08 -15.54
N GLY A 573 -12.81 21.51 -14.95
CA GLY A 573 -12.93 21.20 -13.53
C GLY A 573 -13.82 22.18 -12.77
N GLY A 574 -13.85 22.07 -11.43
CA GLY A 574 -14.61 22.97 -10.55
C GLY A 574 -16.08 22.59 -10.29
N GLY A 575 -16.56 21.49 -10.88
CA GLY A 575 -17.87 20.89 -10.60
C GLY A 575 -19.06 21.55 -11.32
N ASP A 576 -20.21 20.87 -11.28
CA ASP A 576 -21.39 21.17 -12.12
C ASP A 576 -22.12 22.48 -11.76
N ALA A 577 -21.75 23.13 -10.66
CA ALA A 577 -22.48 24.28 -10.08
C ALA A 577 -21.64 25.56 -9.97
N ARG A 578 -20.64 25.76 -10.82
CA ARG A 578 -19.83 26.99 -10.81
C ARG A 578 -20.26 27.97 -11.89
N THR A 579 -20.19 29.26 -11.57
CA THR A 579 -20.21 30.35 -12.56
C THR A 579 -18.78 30.82 -12.78
N LEU A 580 -18.34 30.88 -14.03
CA LEU A 580 -17.03 31.43 -14.37
C LEU A 580 -17.12 32.95 -14.54
N ASP A 581 -16.25 33.68 -13.82
CA ASP A 581 -16.02 35.11 -14.02
C ASP A 581 -15.08 35.30 -15.23
N ILE A 582 -15.65 35.20 -16.43
CA ILE A 582 -14.92 35.29 -17.70
C ILE A 582 -14.70 36.78 -18.05
N PRO A 583 -13.45 37.23 -18.23
CA PRO A 583 -13.17 38.60 -18.67
C PRO A 583 -13.85 38.91 -20.00
N SER A 584 -14.51 40.08 -20.10
CA SER A 584 -15.17 40.51 -21.34
C SER A 584 -14.16 40.60 -22.49
N GLY A 585 -14.44 39.92 -23.61
CA GLY A 585 -13.57 39.90 -24.80
C GLY A 585 -12.46 38.85 -24.80
N SER A 586 -12.41 37.96 -23.81
CA SER A 586 -11.49 36.82 -23.80
C SER A 586 -12.07 35.59 -24.53
N ASP A 587 -11.23 34.86 -25.27
CA ASP A 587 -11.61 33.59 -25.92
C ASP A 587 -11.47 32.44 -24.92
N VAL A 588 -12.50 32.32 -24.07
CA VAL A 588 -12.58 31.32 -23.00
C VAL A 588 -13.70 30.34 -23.30
N VAL A 589 -13.36 29.07 -23.34
CA VAL A 589 -14.30 27.98 -23.56
C VAL A 589 -14.37 27.11 -22.30
N ASP A 590 -15.56 27.01 -21.69
CA ASP A 590 -15.77 26.10 -20.57
C ASP A 590 -16.05 24.68 -21.08
N LEU A 591 -15.09 23.77 -20.87
CA LEU A 591 -15.21 22.38 -21.29
C LEU A 591 -16.28 21.61 -20.51
N GLU A 592 -16.75 22.10 -19.36
CA GLU A 592 -17.84 21.48 -18.59
C GLU A 592 -19.22 21.74 -19.20
N LEU A 593 -19.37 22.80 -20.02
CA LEU A 593 -20.65 23.16 -20.65
C LEU A 593 -20.89 22.45 -21.99
N PHE A 594 -19.89 21.73 -22.52
CA PHE A 594 -20.07 20.95 -23.73
C PHE A 594 -20.96 19.75 -23.46
N ASP A 595 -22.03 19.59 -24.26
CA ASP A 595 -22.75 18.34 -24.38
C ASP A 595 -21.88 17.34 -25.18
N PRO A 596 -21.31 16.29 -24.53
CA PRO A 596 -20.45 15.34 -25.21
C PRO A 596 -21.20 14.55 -26.29
N ASP A 597 -22.50 14.33 -26.14
CA ASP A 597 -23.30 13.53 -27.08
C ASP A 597 -23.59 14.30 -28.38
N SER A 598 -23.47 15.63 -28.35
CA SER A 598 -23.61 16.49 -29.53
C SER A 598 -22.39 16.49 -30.46
N VAL A 599 -21.22 16.03 -29.98
CA VAL A 599 -19.96 16.12 -30.73
C VAL A 599 -19.78 14.91 -31.63
N ARG A 600 -19.82 15.13 -32.96
CA ARG A 600 -19.47 14.11 -33.95
C ARG A 600 -17.96 13.95 -34.04
N LEU A 601 -17.47 12.74 -33.77
CA LEU A 601 -16.05 12.41 -33.89
C LEU A 601 -15.55 12.58 -35.34
N PRO A 602 -14.43 13.28 -35.58
CA PRO A 602 -13.85 13.41 -36.91
C PRO A 602 -13.38 12.07 -37.47
N ALA A 603 -13.45 11.89 -38.80
CA ALA A 603 -13.07 10.63 -39.45
C ALA A 603 -11.58 10.25 -39.27
N TRP A 604 -10.71 11.22 -39.04
CA TRP A 604 -9.28 11.00 -38.80
C TRP A 604 -8.98 10.59 -37.35
N TYR A 605 -9.92 10.76 -36.42
CA TYR A 605 -9.68 10.51 -35.01
C TYR A 605 -9.58 9.00 -34.75
N SER A 606 -8.44 8.58 -34.20
CA SER A 606 -8.23 7.25 -33.66
C SER A 606 -7.74 7.40 -32.22
N PRO A 607 -8.37 6.73 -31.23
CA PRO A 607 -7.93 6.84 -29.85
C PRO A 607 -6.55 6.23 -29.65
N ASP A 608 -5.77 6.88 -28.79
CA ASP A 608 -4.46 6.43 -28.30
C ASP A 608 -3.45 6.10 -29.43
N PRO A 609 -3.18 7.02 -30.38
CA PRO A 609 -2.31 6.76 -31.54
C PRO A 609 -0.81 6.81 -31.23
N GLY A 610 -0.44 7.28 -30.03
CA GLY A 610 0.94 7.61 -29.65
C GLY A 610 1.91 6.43 -29.79
N ARG A 611 3.02 6.67 -30.49
CA ARG A 611 4.13 5.72 -30.68
C ARG A 611 5.30 6.05 -29.76
N ALA A 612 6.08 5.04 -29.40
CA ALA A 612 7.21 5.18 -28.49
C ALA A 612 8.18 6.33 -28.84
N ARG A 613 8.51 6.51 -30.12
CA ARG A 613 9.40 7.59 -30.58
C ARG A 613 8.79 9.00 -30.52
N GLU A 614 7.47 9.11 -30.45
CA GLU A 614 6.78 10.40 -30.52
C GLU A 614 6.81 11.11 -29.17
N LEU A 615 6.77 12.43 -29.22
CA LEU A 615 6.72 13.28 -28.03
C LEU A 615 5.39 13.06 -27.30
N ALA A 616 5.46 12.79 -25.99
CA ALA A 616 4.29 12.58 -25.14
C ALA A 616 3.93 13.84 -24.35
N VAL A 617 4.94 14.45 -23.72
CA VAL A 617 4.78 15.57 -22.80
C VAL A 617 6.01 16.47 -22.81
N VAL A 618 5.80 17.76 -22.62
CA VAL A 618 6.85 18.74 -22.31
C VAL A 618 6.68 19.17 -20.86
N MET A 619 7.76 19.07 -20.10
CA MET A 619 7.81 19.47 -18.68
C MET A 619 8.88 20.54 -18.50
N PHE A 620 8.91 21.23 -17.37
CA PHE A 620 9.91 22.26 -17.11
C PHE A 620 10.74 21.96 -15.86
N ASN A 621 12.05 22.18 -15.97
CA ASN A 621 12.95 22.20 -14.84
C ASN A 621 13.12 23.66 -14.36
N PRO A 622 12.85 23.96 -13.09
CA PRO A 622 13.17 25.26 -12.53
C PRO A 622 14.68 25.41 -12.38
N THR A 623 15.24 26.46 -12.97
CA THR A 623 16.65 26.85 -12.86
C THR A 623 16.77 28.28 -12.34
N GLU A 624 17.99 28.72 -11.98
CA GLU A 624 18.23 30.13 -11.64
C GLU A 624 17.92 31.08 -12.81
N ARG A 625 17.92 30.59 -14.05
CA ARG A 625 17.65 31.35 -15.27
C ARG A 625 16.19 31.32 -15.71
N GLY A 626 15.32 30.65 -14.95
CA GLY A 626 13.91 30.45 -15.30
C GLY A 626 13.57 28.99 -15.58
N LEU A 627 12.49 28.76 -16.33
CA LEU A 627 11.98 27.43 -16.64
C LEU A 627 12.63 26.88 -17.92
N GLU A 628 13.41 25.81 -17.80
CA GLU A 628 14.02 25.12 -18.93
C GLU A 628 13.14 23.94 -19.39
N PRO A 629 12.76 23.86 -20.68
CA PRO A 629 11.89 22.80 -21.17
C PRO A 629 12.60 21.45 -21.28
N ARG A 630 11.85 20.39 -21.05
CA ARG A 630 12.23 18.99 -21.17
C ARG A 630 11.23 18.25 -22.03
N PHE A 631 11.72 17.67 -23.11
CA PHE A 631 10.92 16.90 -24.07
C PHE A 631 10.94 15.42 -23.69
N ILE A 632 9.77 14.87 -23.37
CA ILE A 632 9.62 13.48 -22.91
C ILE A 632 8.83 12.70 -23.95
N THR A 633 9.48 11.71 -24.57
CA THR A 633 8.84 10.79 -25.51
C THR A 633 7.95 9.78 -24.80
N ASN A 634 7.05 9.14 -25.55
CA ASN A 634 6.26 8.02 -25.03
C ASN A 634 7.16 6.86 -24.56
N HIS A 635 8.30 6.64 -25.21
CA HIS A 635 9.32 5.68 -24.78
C HIS A 635 9.87 6.04 -23.40
N ARG A 636 10.31 7.29 -23.19
CA ARG A 636 10.84 7.76 -21.90
C ARG A 636 9.80 7.66 -20.79
N TRP A 637 8.56 8.05 -21.09
CA TRP A 637 7.44 7.91 -20.16
C TRP A 637 7.19 6.43 -19.80
N ALA A 638 7.15 5.55 -20.80
CA ALA A 638 6.93 4.12 -20.59
C ALA A 638 8.07 3.45 -19.82
N LEU A 639 9.32 3.80 -20.15
CA LEU A 639 10.51 3.35 -19.43
C LEU A 639 10.43 3.72 -17.94
N SER A 640 10.02 4.96 -17.62
CA SER A 640 9.78 5.35 -16.23
C SER A 640 8.63 4.55 -15.61
N ALA A 641 7.48 4.45 -16.28
CA ALA A 641 6.29 3.76 -15.76
C ALA A 641 6.56 2.28 -15.45
N PHE A 642 7.06 1.51 -16.42
CA PHE A 642 7.36 0.09 -16.25
C PHE A 642 8.60 -0.15 -15.38
N GLY A 643 9.60 0.73 -15.45
CA GLY A 643 10.79 0.71 -14.60
C GLY A 643 10.43 0.88 -13.12
N THR A 644 9.64 1.91 -12.79
CA THR A 644 9.12 2.13 -11.43
C THR A 644 8.26 0.95 -10.98
N ALA A 645 7.30 0.50 -11.79
CA ALA A 645 6.43 -0.62 -11.41
C ALA A 645 7.20 -1.92 -11.13
N THR A 646 8.32 -2.13 -11.83
CA THR A 646 9.19 -3.30 -11.64
C THR A 646 10.08 -3.12 -10.42
N ALA A 647 10.79 -2.00 -10.30
CA ALA A 647 11.74 -1.75 -9.23
C ALA A 647 11.06 -1.64 -7.85
N ALA A 648 9.85 -1.09 -7.81
CA ALA A 648 9.05 -0.93 -6.60
C ALA A 648 8.12 -2.12 -6.30
N ALA A 649 8.15 -3.17 -7.15
CA ALA A 649 7.31 -4.35 -7.01
C ALA A 649 5.80 -4.03 -6.94
N LEU A 650 5.34 -3.07 -7.74
CA LEU A 650 3.97 -2.56 -7.64
C LEU A 650 2.93 -3.60 -8.10
N GLY A 651 1.82 -3.70 -7.40
CA GLY A 651 0.68 -4.57 -7.76
C GLY A 651 -0.69 -4.01 -7.41
N SER A 652 -1.74 -4.79 -7.66
CA SER A 652 -3.15 -4.48 -7.38
C SER A 652 -3.45 -4.19 -5.91
N GLY A 653 -2.63 -4.74 -5.00
CA GLY A 653 -2.72 -4.47 -3.56
C GLY A 653 -2.10 -3.14 -3.10
N ASP A 654 -1.34 -2.46 -3.96
CA ASP A 654 -0.69 -1.21 -3.58
C ASP A 654 -1.59 0.02 -3.81
N THR A 655 -1.40 1.00 -2.94
CA THR A 655 -1.88 2.37 -3.14
C THR A 655 -0.66 3.28 -3.19
N VAL A 656 -0.40 3.85 -4.37
CA VAL A 656 0.70 4.79 -4.61
C VAL A 656 0.22 6.20 -4.34
N TYR A 657 0.84 6.87 -3.38
CA TYR A 657 0.51 8.24 -3.01
C TYR A 657 1.32 9.24 -3.81
N CYS A 658 0.61 10.02 -4.61
CA CYS A 658 1.12 11.05 -5.49
C CYS A 658 1.02 12.41 -4.79
N LEU A 659 2.05 12.73 -3.99
CA LEU A 659 2.22 14.04 -3.37
C LEU A 659 2.79 15.08 -4.34
N ALA A 660 3.63 14.63 -5.27
CA ALA A 660 4.27 15.50 -6.25
C ALA A 660 3.24 16.04 -7.26
N PRO A 661 3.33 17.33 -7.65
CA PRO A 661 2.48 17.88 -8.69
C PRO A 661 2.56 17.11 -10.02
N LEU A 662 1.48 17.06 -10.79
CA LEU A 662 1.47 16.36 -12.09
C LEU A 662 2.40 17.00 -13.14
N HIS A 663 2.72 18.29 -13.01
CA HIS A 663 3.72 18.96 -13.86
C HIS A 663 5.18 18.59 -13.49
N HIS A 664 5.39 17.84 -12.41
CA HIS A 664 6.70 17.33 -12.00
C HIS A 664 6.85 15.84 -12.36
N SER A 665 8.06 15.42 -12.74
CA SER A 665 8.34 14.06 -13.22
C SER A 665 7.99 12.98 -12.19
N ALA A 666 8.26 13.24 -10.90
CA ALA A 666 7.87 12.34 -9.81
C ALA A 666 6.34 12.11 -9.73
N GLY A 667 5.53 13.10 -10.09
CA GLY A 667 4.06 12.97 -10.11
C GLY A 667 3.60 12.13 -11.30
N LEU A 668 3.88 12.58 -12.52
CA LEU A 668 3.30 11.97 -13.72
C LEU A 668 4.02 10.69 -14.19
N LEU A 669 5.35 10.69 -14.21
CA LEU A 669 6.14 9.58 -14.78
C LEU A 669 6.31 8.45 -13.75
N VAL A 670 6.58 8.80 -12.49
CA VAL A 670 6.89 7.83 -11.43
C VAL A 670 5.63 7.39 -10.70
N SER A 671 4.89 8.30 -10.08
CA SER A 671 3.71 7.93 -9.28
C SER A 671 2.57 7.40 -10.16
N VAL A 672 2.05 8.23 -11.07
CA VAL A 672 0.94 7.85 -11.96
C VAL A 672 1.37 6.77 -12.94
N GLY A 673 2.50 6.95 -13.63
CA GLY A 673 3.04 5.96 -14.56
C GLY A 673 3.29 4.60 -13.90
N GLY A 674 3.99 4.59 -12.76
CA GLY A 674 4.29 3.38 -11.98
C GLY A 674 3.02 2.66 -11.52
N ALA A 675 2.05 3.38 -10.96
CA ALA A 675 0.79 2.78 -10.51
C ALA A 675 -0.01 2.18 -11.67
N LEU A 676 -0.12 2.89 -12.80
CA LEU A 676 -0.83 2.37 -13.98
C LEU A 676 -0.15 1.14 -14.58
N ALA A 677 1.19 1.12 -14.66
CA ALA A 677 1.93 -0.06 -15.11
C ALA A 677 1.87 -1.22 -14.09
N GLY A 678 1.77 -0.86 -12.80
CA GLY A 678 1.58 -1.75 -11.66
C GLY A 678 0.19 -2.40 -11.59
N GLY A 679 -0.83 -1.71 -12.11
CA GLY A 679 -2.23 -2.02 -11.82
C GLY A 679 -2.66 -1.60 -10.40
N SER A 680 -1.90 -0.71 -9.76
CA SER A 680 -2.11 -0.19 -8.41
C SER A 680 -3.11 0.95 -8.40
N ARG A 681 -3.62 1.28 -7.21
CA ARG A 681 -4.39 2.52 -6.98
C ARG A 681 -3.46 3.72 -6.94
N ILE A 682 -3.96 4.89 -7.37
CA ILE A 682 -3.27 6.18 -7.20
C ILE A 682 -4.04 7.01 -6.18
N ALA A 683 -3.43 7.40 -5.07
CA ALA A 683 -3.97 8.42 -4.19
C ALA A 683 -3.40 9.79 -4.58
N LEU A 684 -4.24 10.67 -5.10
CA LEU A 684 -3.85 12.04 -5.48
C LEU A 684 -4.08 12.96 -4.27
N SER A 685 -3.11 13.82 -3.96
CA SER A 685 -3.26 14.84 -2.92
C SER A 685 -3.15 16.26 -3.48
N ARG A 686 -3.69 17.24 -2.75
CA ARG A 686 -3.60 18.68 -3.06
C ARG A 686 -2.27 19.29 -2.57
N GLY A 687 -1.23 18.48 -2.42
CA GLY A 687 0.08 18.86 -1.89
C GLY A 687 0.31 18.44 -0.43
N LEU A 688 1.50 18.73 0.08
CA LEU A 688 1.91 18.33 1.42
C LEU A 688 1.33 19.28 2.47
N GLU A 689 0.52 18.73 3.37
CA GLU A 689 0.15 19.35 4.65
C GLU A 689 0.33 18.25 5.71
N PRO A 690 1.22 18.41 6.70
CA PRO A 690 1.64 17.30 7.56
C PRO A 690 0.51 16.62 8.36
N THR A 691 -0.48 17.37 8.83
CA THR A 691 -1.58 16.77 9.60
C THR A 691 -2.49 15.93 8.69
N ARG A 692 -2.85 16.46 7.51
CA ARG A 692 -3.55 15.71 6.47
C ARG A 692 -2.75 14.52 5.94
N PHE A 693 -1.42 14.58 5.91
CA PHE A 693 -0.57 13.48 5.42
C PHE A 693 -0.80 12.19 6.21
N ALA A 694 -0.75 12.24 7.55
CA ALA A 694 -0.96 11.07 8.39
C ALA A 694 -2.38 10.49 8.25
N GLU A 695 -3.38 11.36 8.16
CA GLU A 695 -4.77 10.97 7.93
C GLU A 695 -4.96 10.33 6.55
N GLU A 696 -4.44 10.93 5.47
CA GLU A 696 -4.53 10.40 4.11
C GLU A 696 -3.78 9.07 3.98
N VAL A 697 -2.63 8.90 4.63
CA VAL A 697 -1.90 7.62 4.63
C VAL A 697 -2.76 6.49 5.18
N SER A 698 -3.37 6.68 6.35
CA SER A 698 -4.22 5.67 6.98
C SER A 698 -5.57 5.52 6.28
N ARG A 699 -6.16 6.62 5.82
CA ARG A 699 -7.49 6.64 5.20
C ARG A 699 -7.49 6.05 3.81
N TYR A 700 -6.45 6.34 3.01
CA TYR A 700 -6.32 5.84 1.65
C TYR A 700 -5.60 4.48 1.60
N GLY A 701 -5.06 4.03 2.72
CA GLY A 701 -4.27 2.80 2.83
C GLY A 701 -3.03 2.84 1.95
N VAL A 702 -2.24 3.91 2.11
CA VAL A 702 -1.05 4.19 1.31
C VAL A 702 0.06 3.19 1.64
N THR A 703 0.43 2.36 0.67
CA THR A 703 1.54 1.41 0.83
C THR A 703 2.85 1.95 0.25
N VAL A 704 2.76 2.83 -0.76
CA VAL A 704 3.93 3.39 -1.45
C VAL A 704 3.81 4.90 -1.52
N ILE A 705 4.82 5.62 -1.02
CA ILE A 705 4.86 7.08 -1.09
C ILE A 705 5.89 7.49 -2.12
N SER A 706 5.48 8.28 -3.11
CA SER A 706 6.44 8.98 -3.95
C SER A 706 6.86 10.28 -3.27
N TYR A 707 8.17 10.51 -3.19
CA TYR A 707 8.71 11.68 -2.53
C TYR A 707 9.58 12.54 -3.43
N THR A 708 9.69 13.82 -3.06
CA THR A 708 10.89 14.62 -3.28
C THR A 708 11.61 14.78 -1.93
N TRP A 709 12.92 14.90 -1.93
CA TRP A 709 13.69 14.89 -0.68
C TRP A 709 13.22 16.00 0.29
N ALA A 710 12.89 17.19 -0.21
CA ALA A 710 12.38 18.27 0.62
C ALA A 710 10.97 18.00 1.20
N MET A 711 10.11 17.28 0.47
CA MET A 711 8.84 16.83 1.02
C MET A 711 9.08 15.87 2.19
N MET A 712 10.03 14.92 2.07
CA MET A 712 10.37 14.04 3.20
C MET A 712 10.98 14.80 4.36
N GLN A 713 11.80 15.82 4.11
CA GLN A 713 12.32 16.66 5.18
C GLN A 713 11.19 17.32 5.97
N ALA A 714 10.23 17.96 5.28
CA ALA A 714 9.07 18.57 5.91
C ALA A 714 8.19 17.55 6.68
N ILE A 715 8.01 16.34 6.15
CA ILE A 715 7.28 15.26 6.84
C ILE A 715 8.03 14.83 8.12
N LEU A 716 9.35 14.70 8.06
CA LEU A 716 10.15 14.21 9.18
C LEU A 716 10.42 15.27 10.26
N ASP A 717 10.40 16.55 9.91
CA ASP A 717 10.64 17.66 10.83
C ASP A 717 9.35 18.09 11.57
N ASP A 718 8.18 17.62 11.16
CA ASP A 718 6.94 17.81 11.91
C ASP A 718 6.89 16.90 13.16
N GLU A 719 7.03 17.52 14.33
CA GLU A 719 6.89 16.91 15.66
C GLU A 719 5.43 16.54 16.00
N LEU A 720 4.45 17.14 15.32
CA LEU A 720 3.01 16.92 15.57
C LEU A 720 2.41 15.79 14.71
N SER A 721 3.18 15.23 13.78
CA SER A 721 2.69 14.17 12.91
C SER A 721 2.48 12.88 13.71
N ALA A 722 1.19 12.58 13.98
CA ALA A 722 0.61 11.45 14.72
C ALA A 722 0.90 10.04 14.14
N LEU A 723 2.03 9.88 13.46
CA LEU A 723 2.54 8.62 12.91
C LEU A 723 3.38 7.81 13.93
N ASP A 724 3.34 8.16 15.22
CA ASP A 724 3.69 7.23 16.32
C ASP A 724 2.79 5.98 16.35
N LEU A 725 1.78 5.93 15.46
CA LEU A 725 0.85 4.84 15.23
C LEU A 725 1.25 4.01 14.01
N ALA A 726 0.99 2.71 14.08
CA ALA A 726 1.29 1.76 13.02
C ALA A 726 0.76 2.20 11.65
N HIS A 727 1.63 2.20 10.63
CA HIS A 727 1.31 2.63 9.26
C HIS A 727 1.36 1.47 8.24
N PRO A 728 0.63 1.60 7.10
CA PRO A 728 0.67 0.62 6.00
C PRO A 728 1.84 0.79 5.02
N VAL A 729 2.62 1.88 5.16
CA VAL A 729 3.70 2.21 4.21
C VAL A 729 4.79 1.12 4.23
N ARG A 730 5.09 0.56 3.06
CA ARG A 730 6.18 -0.42 2.85
C ARG A 730 7.36 0.16 2.07
N LEU A 731 7.15 1.24 1.31
CA LEU A 731 8.16 1.75 0.38
C LEU A 731 8.03 3.26 0.13
N PHE A 732 9.16 3.96 0.22
CA PHE A 732 9.35 5.31 -0.28
C PHE A 732 10.08 5.26 -1.62
N ILE A 733 9.53 5.87 -2.67
CA ILE A 733 10.11 5.89 -4.01
C ILE A 733 10.43 7.31 -4.45
N GLY A 734 11.66 7.58 -4.85
CA GLY A 734 12.06 8.94 -5.18
C GLY A 734 13.50 9.07 -5.63
N SER A 735 13.94 10.31 -5.70
CA SER A 735 15.27 10.66 -6.17
C SER A 735 15.83 11.83 -5.36
N GLY A 736 17.12 11.75 -5.06
CA GLY A 736 17.90 12.81 -4.45
C GLY A 736 17.82 12.84 -2.93
N MET A 737 17.45 11.75 -2.25
CA MET A 737 17.39 11.72 -0.78
C MET A 737 18.81 11.80 -0.17
N PRO A 738 19.11 12.80 0.68
CA PRO A 738 20.36 12.85 1.43
C PRO A 738 20.49 11.67 2.39
N VAL A 739 21.73 11.24 2.67
CA VAL A 739 22.03 10.08 3.53
C VAL A 739 21.37 10.18 4.92
N GLY A 740 21.50 11.33 5.59
CA GLY A 740 20.89 11.53 6.92
C GLY A 740 19.36 11.50 6.89
N LEU A 741 18.76 12.08 5.84
CA LEU A 741 17.32 12.04 5.65
C LEU A 741 16.80 10.62 5.37
N TRP A 742 17.58 9.83 4.62
CA TRP A 742 17.27 8.43 4.36
C TRP A 742 17.24 7.63 5.66
N LYS A 743 18.27 7.72 6.49
CA LYS A 743 18.34 7.01 7.78
C LYS A 743 17.16 7.35 8.68
N ARG A 744 16.88 8.65 8.88
CA ARG A 744 15.71 9.12 9.64
C ARG A 744 14.38 8.59 9.09
N THR A 745 14.28 8.46 7.76
CA THR A 745 13.07 7.90 7.12
C THR A 745 12.90 6.43 7.48
N LEU A 746 13.98 5.63 7.41
CA LEU A 746 13.93 4.21 7.77
C LEU A 746 13.64 4.00 9.26
N GLU A 747 14.18 4.85 10.12
CA GLU A 747 13.94 4.80 11.57
C GLU A 747 12.49 5.15 11.91
N ARG A 748 11.96 6.27 11.37
CA ARG A 748 10.59 6.72 11.67
C ARG A 748 9.51 5.83 11.05
N PHE A 749 9.79 5.20 9.91
CA PHE A 749 8.80 4.42 9.17
C PHE A 749 9.14 2.92 9.11
N ALA A 750 9.86 2.37 10.08
CA ALA A 750 10.19 0.94 10.09
C ALA A 750 8.91 0.08 10.01
N PRO A 751 8.86 -1.00 9.18
CA PRO A 751 9.94 -1.59 8.38
C PRO A 751 9.99 -1.11 6.91
N ALA A 752 9.44 0.06 6.58
CA ALA A 752 9.44 0.58 5.23
C ALA A 752 10.86 0.73 4.67
N ARG A 753 10.99 0.52 3.36
CA ARG A 753 12.25 0.67 2.63
C ARG A 753 12.25 1.94 1.79
N VAL A 754 13.43 2.32 1.31
CA VAL A 754 13.58 3.41 0.32
C VAL A 754 14.12 2.82 -0.98
N LEU A 755 13.46 3.14 -2.09
CA LEU A 755 13.94 2.93 -3.44
C LEU A 755 14.35 4.28 -4.01
N GLU A 756 15.67 4.49 -4.04
CA GLU A 756 16.30 5.64 -4.68
C GLU A 756 16.57 5.34 -6.16
N PHE A 757 16.23 6.28 -7.03
CA PHE A 757 16.62 6.22 -8.44
C PHE A 757 17.34 7.49 -8.87
N TYR A 758 18.16 7.34 -9.91
CA TYR A 758 18.73 8.45 -10.69
C TYR A 758 18.17 8.35 -12.10
N ALA A 759 17.63 9.46 -12.60
CA ALA A 759 17.21 9.58 -13.99
C ALA A 759 17.99 10.71 -14.64
N SER A 760 18.76 10.37 -15.66
CA SER A 760 19.46 11.34 -16.50
C SER A 760 18.46 12.23 -17.22
N THR A 761 18.86 13.48 -17.44
CA THR A 761 18.07 14.41 -18.23
C THR A 761 18.52 14.54 -19.68
N GLU A 762 19.72 14.07 -19.99
CA GLU A 762 20.35 14.18 -21.30
C GLU A 762 20.06 12.94 -22.17
N ASN A 763 19.72 11.81 -21.55
CA ASN A 763 19.56 10.52 -22.22
C ASN A 763 18.66 9.56 -21.41
N ASP A 764 18.48 8.35 -21.95
CA ASP A 764 17.62 7.31 -21.37
C ASP A 764 18.24 6.58 -20.16
N VAL A 765 19.32 7.08 -19.56
CA VAL A 765 19.93 6.44 -18.38
C VAL A 765 19.01 6.56 -17.16
N ILE A 766 18.68 5.41 -16.57
CA ILE A 766 18.00 5.28 -15.28
C ILE A 766 18.76 4.24 -14.44
N LEU A 767 19.18 4.66 -13.25
CA LEU A 767 19.78 3.78 -12.24
C LEU A 767 18.81 3.65 -11.07
N ALA A 768 18.72 2.47 -10.45
CA ALA A 768 17.89 2.26 -9.27
C ALA A 768 18.55 1.36 -8.24
N ASN A 769 18.44 1.76 -6.96
CA ASN A 769 18.91 1.00 -5.81
C ASN A 769 17.80 0.05 -5.29
N VAL A 770 17.53 -1.01 -6.03
CA VAL A 770 16.46 -1.99 -5.72
C VAL A 770 16.72 -2.74 -4.41
N GLY A 771 18.00 -3.02 -4.12
CA GLY A 771 18.42 -3.65 -2.87
C GLY A 771 18.23 -2.75 -1.65
N GLY A 772 18.30 -1.42 -1.82
CA GLY A 772 18.10 -0.42 -0.76
C GLY A 772 19.05 -0.54 0.44
N SER A 773 20.02 -1.47 0.39
CA SER A 773 20.96 -1.78 1.48
C SER A 773 22.12 -0.80 1.54
N LYS A 774 22.51 -0.25 0.38
CA LYS A 774 23.58 0.76 0.26
C LYS A 774 22.99 2.15 0.25
N ILE A 775 22.78 2.75 1.42
CA ILE A 775 22.27 4.12 1.56
C ILE A 775 23.17 5.09 0.77
N GLY A 776 22.58 5.99 -0.02
CA GLY A 776 23.29 6.95 -0.87
C GLY A 776 23.61 6.45 -2.28
N SER A 777 23.66 5.12 -2.49
CA SER A 777 23.88 4.55 -3.83
C SER A 777 22.70 4.83 -4.76
N LYS A 778 23.00 5.09 -6.04
CA LYS A 778 22.01 5.19 -7.13
C LYS A 778 21.74 3.82 -7.78
N GLY A 779 22.41 2.77 -7.31
CA GLY A 779 22.20 1.39 -7.72
C GLY A 779 22.67 1.12 -9.14
N ARG A 780 21.88 0.36 -9.91
CA ARG A 780 22.29 -0.20 -11.20
C ARG A 780 21.33 0.18 -12.31
N PRO A 781 21.75 0.14 -13.58
CA PRO A 781 20.86 0.33 -14.71
C PRO A 781 19.65 -0.61 -14.65
N LEU A 782 18.45 -0.06 -14.75
CA LEU A 782 17.24 -0.86 -14.87
C LEU A 782 17.20 -1.56 -16.23
N PRO A 783 16.59 -2.76 -16.35
CA PRO A 783 16.37 -3.35 -17.67
C PRO A 783 15.56 -2.40 -18.55
N GLY A 784 15.98 -2.19 -19.80
CA GLY A 784 15.41 -1.20 -20.72
C GLY A 784 15.99 0.22 -20.59
N SER A 785 16.77 0.52 -19.55
CA SER A 785 17.61 1.72 -19.50
C SER A 785 18.72 1.63 -20.55
N ALA A 786 19.24 2.80 -20.97
CA ALA A 786 20.47 2.86 -21.74
C ALA A 786 21.60 2.08 -21.05
N ARG A 787 22.42 1.37 -21.84
CA ARG A 787 23.68 0.79 -21.36
C ARG A 787 24.59 1.92 -20.89
N VAL A 788 25.22 1.77 -19.74
CA VAL A 788 26.08 2.80 -19.17
C VAL A 788 27.54 2.41 -19.18
N ALA A 789 28.41 3.41 -19.19
CA ALA A 789 29.84 3.29 -18.94
C ALA A 789 30.33 4.51 -18.15
N LEU A 790 31.45 4.35 -17.43
CA LEU A 790 32.18 5.45 -16.81
C LEU A 790 33.43 5.72 -17.64
N ALA A 791 33.50 6.92 -18.19
CA ALA A 791 34.66 7.42 -18.90
C ALA A 791 35.58 8.16 -17.94
N ALA A 792 36.88 7.87 -17.99
CA ALA A 792 37.88 8.59 -17.25
C ALA A 792 37.85 10.08 -17.63
N TYR A 793 37.82 10.94 -16.63
CA TYR A 793 37.57 12.37 -16.80
C TYR A 793 38.39 13.17 -15.82
N ASP A 794 39.12 14.15 -16.33
CA ASP A 794 39.83 15.15 -15.55
C ASP A 794 38.89 16.33 -15.25
N PRO A 795 38.40 16.47 -14.00
CA PRO A 795 37.48 17.54 -13.63
C PRO A 795 38.15 18.93 -13.53
N ILE A 796 39.47 18.99 -13.41
CA ILE A 796 40.21 20.26 -13.33
C ILE A 796 40.27 20.88 -14.73
N ASN A 797 40.76 20.11 -15.71
CA ASN A 797 40.93 20.57 -17.09
C ASN A 797 39.66 20.42 -17.94
N GLY A 798 38.69 19.64 -17.49
CA GLY A 798 37.40 19.43 -18.17
C GLY A 798 37.52 18.57 -19.42
N ARG A 799 38.36 17.53 -19.39
CA ARG A 799 38.68 16.68 -20.55
C ARG A 799 38.55 15.20 -20.21
N LEU A 800 38.20 14.41 -21.22
CA LEU A 800 38.24 12.95 -21.11
C LEU A 800 39.69 12.49 -21.20
N GLU A 801 40.03 11.44 -20.46
CA GLU A 801 41.37 10.85 -20.50
C GLU A 801 41.40 9.74 -21.54
N GLU A 802 42.39 9.79 -22.42
CA GLU A 802 42.60 8.81 -23.48
C GLU A 802 43.65 7.77 -23.05
N ASP A 803 43.56 6.57 -23.61
CA ASP A 803 44.56 5.51 -23.53
C ASP A 803 45.65 5.67 -24.61
N GLU A 804 46.57 4.71 -24.67
CA GLU A 804 47.69 4.73 -25.62
C GLU A 804 47.25 4.64 -27.10
N ASP A 805 46.04 4.13 -27.36
CA ASP A 805 45.46 3.96 -28.70
C ASP A 805 44.61 5.18 -29.12
N GLY A 806 44.47 6.19 -28.26
CA GLY A 806 43.70 7.41 -28.51
C GLY A 806 42.19 7.25 -28.28
N PHE A 807 41.76 6.18 -27.61
CA PHE A 807 40.37 6.01 -27.17
C PHE A 807 40.21 6.50 -25.73
N VAL A 808 39.02 6.95 -25.37
CA VAL A 808 38.71 7.32 -23.98
C VAL A 808 38.85 6.09 -23.09
N ARG A 809 39.59 6.23 -22.00
CA ARG A 809 39.82 5.15 -21.05
C ARG A 809 38.58 4.88 -20.22
N MET A 810 38.22 3.61 -20.04
CA MET A 810 37.19 3.21 -19.07
C MET A 810 37.73 3.34 -17.63
N CYS A 811 36.87 3.80 -16.72
CA CYS A 811 37.21 3.86 -15.30
C CYS A 811 37.36 2.46 -14.70
N ARG A 812 38.29 2.33 -13.76
CA ARG A 812 38.40 1.19 -12.83
C ARG A 812 37.31 1.28 -11.75
N ASP A 813 37.14 0.21 -10.99
CA ASP A 813 36.28 0.25 -9.81
C ASP A 813 36.79 1.32 -8.83
N ASP A 814 35.84 2.02 -8.20
CA ASP A 814 36.01 3.17 -7.31
C ASP A 814 36.71 4.40 -7.90
N GLU A 815 37.01 4.38 -9.19
CA GLU A 815 37.49 5.56 -9.93
C GLU A 815 36.33 6.48 -10.31
N VAL A 816 36.52 7.79 -10.11
CA VAL A 816 35.54 8.82 -10.48
C VAL A 816 35.63 9.07 -11.98
N GLY A 817 34.50 9.00 -12.68
CA GLY A 817 34.41 9.25 -14.11
C GLY A 817 33.10 9.88 -14.53
N LEU A 818 33.04 10.31 -15.78
CA LEU A 818 31.83 10.85 -16.40
C LEU A 818 30.90 9.71 -16.79
N LEU A 819 29.65 9.76 -16.33
CA LEU A 819 28.65 8.77 -16.70
C LEU A 819 28.18 9.01 -18.14
N LEU A 820 28.32 7.98 -18.98
CA LEU A 820 27.89 7.96 -20.37
C LEU A 820 26.74 6.97 -20.55
N GLY A 821 25.77 7.34 -21.39
CA GLY A 821 24.68 6.46 -21.83
C GLY A 821 24.79 6.13 -23.31
N ARG A 822 24.76 4.84 -23.66
CA ARG A 822 24.72 4.43 -25.07
C ARG A 822 23.35 4.81 -25.66
N PRO A 823 23.30 5.52 -26.80
CA PRO A 823 22.03 5.85 -27.44
C PRO A 823 21.29 4.56 -27.84
N GLY A 824 19.96 4.60 -27.77
CA GLY A 824 19.11 3.60 -28.41
C GLY A 824 19.23 3.69 -29.93
N SER A 825 18.81 2.64 -30.65
CA SER A 825 19.01 2.50 -32.10
C SER A 825 18.42 3.62 -32.94
N ASP A 826 17.34 4.27 -32.49
CA ASP A 826 16.47 5.09 -33.36
C ASP A 826 15.79 6.28 -32.65
N GLY A 827 16.36 6.78 -31.54
CA GLY A 827 15.85 7.98 -30.85
C GLY A 827 16.30 9.27 -31.54
N GLU A 828 15.47 10.31 -31.54
CA GLU A 828 15.91 11.66 -31.91
C GLU A 828 16.93 12.13 -30.87
N VAL A 829 18.21 12.15 -31.26
CA VAL A 829 19.31 12.49 -30.36
C VAL A 829 19.33 14.00 -30.15
N THR A 830 18.69 14.47 -29.08
CA THR A 830 18.65 15.89 -28.71
C THR A 830 19.96 16.37 -28.04
N SER A 831 20.80 15.43 -27.59
CA SER A 831 22.02 15.68 -26.83
C SER A 831 23.26 15.40 -27.67
N PRO A 832 24.42 16.03 -27.42
CA PRO A 832 25.62 15.83 -28.23
C PRO A 832 26.06 14.36 -28.25
N LEU A 833 26.04 13.75 -29.44
CA LEU A 833 26.48 12.37 -29.65
C LEU A 833 28.00 12.32 -29.80
N MET A 834 28.68 11.58 -28.94
CA MET A 834 30.09 11.23 -29.11
C MET A 834 30.20 9.93 -29.90
N ARG A 835 31.20 9.83 -30.78
CA ARG A 835 31.50 8.65 -31.61
C ARG A 835 32.94 8.21 -31.37
N ASP A 836 33.20 6.93 -31.59
CA ASP A 836 34.54 6.33 -31.46
C ASP A 836 35.16 6.62 -30.07
N VAL A 837 34.34 6.46 -29.02
CA VAL A 837 34.67 6.84 -27.65
C VAL A 837 35.58 5.82 -27.01
N PHE A 838 35.12 4.57 -26.84
CA PHE A 838 35.95 3.51 -26.24
C PHE A 838 36.54 2.57 -27.30
N GLN A 839 35.97 2.56 -28.51
CA GLN A 839 36.41 1.72 -29.61
C GLN A 839 35.80 2.21 -30.94
N PRO A 840 36.36 1.84 -32.10
CA PRO A 840 35.79 2.22 -33.39
C PRO A 840 34.33 1.79 -33.54
N GLY A 841 33.51 2.69 -34.07
CA GLY A 841 32.10 2.49 -34.41
C GLY A 841 31.13 2.53 -33.23
N ASP A 842 31.61 2.77 -32.00
CA ASP A 842 30.71 2.99 -30.87
C ASP A 842 30.21 4.44 -30.80
N SER A 843 29.15 4.66 -30.01
CA SER A 843 28.63 6.00 -29.78
C SER A 843 28.00 6.11 -28.41
N TRP A 844 28.10 7.28 -27.82
CA TRP A 844 27.72 7.55 -26.43
C TRP A 844 27.22 8.97 -26.27
N ILE A 845 26.28 9.17 -25.36
CA ILE A 845 25.78 10.48 -24.96
C ILE A 845 26.27 10.74 -23.54
N PRO A 846 27.07 11.79 -23.30
CA PRO A 846 27.52 12.14 -21.97
C PRO A 846 26.36 12.67 -21.14
N THR A 847 26.36 12.32 -19.85
CA THR A 847 25.60 13.06 -18.86
C THR A 847 26.41 14.26 -18.36
N GLU A 848 25.83 15.03 -17.44
CA GLU A 848 26.55 16.08 -16.71
C GLU A 848 27.12 15.63 -15.36
N ASN A 849 26.96 14.35 -15.00
CA ASN A 849 27.18 13.83 -13.65
C ASN A 849 28.41 12.91 -13.60
N LEU A 850 29.24 13.13 -12.59
CA LEU A 850 30.38 12.31 -12.23
C LEU A 850 29.95 11.23 -11.25
N PHE A 851 30.38 10.01 -11.52
CA PHE A 851 30.04 8.83 -10.75
C PHE A 851 31.30 8.02 -10.45
N ARG A 852 31.27 7.26 -9.37
CA ARG A 852 32.11 6.07 -9.20
C ARG A 852 31.25 4.82 -9.24
N ARG A 853 31.85 3.70 -9.63
CA ARG A 853 31.22 2.38 -9.59
C ARG A 853 31.98 1.51 -8.60
N ASP A 854 31.31 0.95 -7.62
CA ASP A 854 31.95 0.05 -6.66
C ASP A 854 32.15 -1.36 -7.24
N SER A 855 32.90 -2.19 -6.51
CA SER A 855 33.22 -3.57 -6.91
C SER A 855 32.00 -4.49 -7.06
N ASP A 856 30.87 -4.16 -6.43
CA ASP A 856 29.63 -4.93 -6.62
C ASP A 856 28.87 -4.48 -7.87
N GLY A 857 29.26 -3.35 -8.45
CA GLY A 857 28.69 -2.76 -9.65
C GLY A 857 27.62 -1.71 -9.41
N ASP A 858 27.51 -1.18 -8.20
CA ASP A 858 26.59 -0.10 -7.85
C ASP A 858 27.23 1.27 -8.10
N PHE A 859 26.42 2.18 -8.64
CA PHE A 859 26.85 3.53 -9.03
C PHE A 859 26.57 4.53 -7.92
N TRP A 860 27.55 5.37 -7.63
CA TRP A 860 27.49 6.40 -6.59
C TRP A 860 27.71 7.76 -7.24
N LEU A 861 26.74 8.67 -7.09
CA LEU A 861 26.86 10.03 -7.59
C LEU A 861 27.93 10.75 -6.75
N VAL A 862 28.96 11.27 -7.42
CA VAL A 862 30.09 11.95 -6.77
C VAL A 862 29.97 13.47 -6.92
N ASP A 863 29.61 13.94 -8.11
CA ASP A 863 29.41 15.38 -8.35
C ASP A 863 28.76 15.64 -9.70
N ARG A 864 28.60 16.91 -10.08
CA ARG A 864 28.44 17.35 -11.47
C ARG A 864 29.70 18.03 -11.97
N LYS A 865 29.93 17.98 -13.29
CA LYS A 865 31.09 18.64 -13.92
C LYS A 865 31.18 20.14 -13.60
N ASP A 866 30.04 20.80 -13.42
CA ASP A 866 29.94 22.24 -13.17
C ASP A 866 29.99 22.64 -11.68
N THR A 867 30.01 21.67 -10.76
CA THR A 867 30.01 21.91 -9.30
C THR A 867 31.29 21.46 -8.60
N VAL A 868 32.17 20.70 -9.26
CA VAL A 868 33.48 20.33 -8.70
C VAL A 868 34.29 21.59 -8.40
N VAL A 869 34.78 21.72 -7.17
CA VAL A 869 35.65 22.83 -6.76
C VAL A 869 37.08 22.54 -7.20
N LYS A 870 37.68 23.49 -7.93
CA LYS A 870 39.03 23.36 -8.50
C LYS A 870 40.07 23.89 -7.53
N ALA A 871 40.22 23.19 -6.40
CA ALA A 871 41.12 23.60 -5.34
C ALA A 871 42.58 23.29 -5.68
N ARG A 872 43.50 24.03 -5.05
CA ARG A 872 44.96 23.88 -5.23
C ARG A 872 45.48 22.47 -4.90
N ARG A 873 44.80 21.76 -3.99
CA ARG A 873 45.16 20.40 -3.55
C ARG A 873 44.64 19.30 -4.49
N GLY A 874 43.81 19.65 -5.47
CA GLY A 874 43.11 18.74 -6.36
C GLY A 874 41.60 19.00 -6.38
N PRO A 875 40.84 18.20 -7.15
CA PRO A 875 39.40 18.37 -7.23
C PRO A 875 38.74 18.01 -5.89
N VAL A 876 37.92 18.93 -5.39
CA VAL A 876 37.09 18.70 -4.21
C VAL A 876 35.66 18.45 -4.69
N PHE A 877 35.20 17.21 -4.48
CA PHE A 877 33.86 16.77 -4.85
C PHE A 877 32.87 17.08 -3.75
N THR A 878 31.72 17.65 -4.12
CA THR A 878 30.74 18.18 -3.17
C THR A 878 29.92 17.09 -2.48
N GLN A 879 29.45 16.07 -3.23
CA GLN A 879 28.53 15.05 -2.70
C GLN A 879 29.16 14.20 -1.57
N PRO A 880 30.41 13.72 -1.65
CA PRO A 880 31.02 12.94 -0.57
C PRO A 880 31.12 13.71 0.75
N ILE A 881 31.31 15.02 0.70
CA ILE A 881 31.34 15.87 1.89
C ILE A 881 29.93 16.01 2.48
N ILE A 882 28.92 16.26 1.63
CA ILE A 882 27.51 16.33 2.04
C ILE A 882 27.07 15.01 2.68
N ASP A 883 27.41 13.89 2.05
CA ASP A 883 27.07 12.55 2.54
C ASP A 883 27.73 12.24 3.88
N ALA A 884 28.99 12.62 4.07
CA ALA A 884 29.70 12.42 5.34
C ALA A 884 29.01 13.16 6.50
N PHE A 885 28.61 14.41 6.29
CA PHE A 885 27.85 15.16 7.30
C PHE A 885 26.43 14.64 7.52
N GLY A 886 25.88 13.86 6.58
CA GLY A 886 24.60 13.17 6.73
C GLY A 886 24.57 12.17 7.89
N ASP A 887 25.72 11.78 8.43
CA ASP A 887 25.83 10.89 9.59
C ASP A 887 25.73 11.63 10.94
N VAL A 888 25.64 12.97 10.92
CA VAL A 888 25.53 13.80 12.12
C VAL A 888 24.06 14.17 12.35
N GLU A 889 23.48 13.68 13.44
CA GLU A 889 22.05 13.81 13.78
C GLU A 889 21.54 15.27 13.77
N ASP A 890 22.35 16.20 14.29
CA ASP A 890 21.99 17.61 14.41
C ASP A 890 22.15 18.43 13.12
N VAL A 891 22.70 17.84 12.04
CA VAL A 891 22.90 18.54 10.77
C VAL A 891 21.61 18.53 9.95
N VAL A 892 21.09 19.71 9.63
CA VAL A 892 19.86 19.88 8.84
C VAL A 892 20.15 19.90 7.34
N SER A 893 21.19 20.63 6.93
CA SER A 893 21.57 20.73 5.53
C SER A 893 23.02 21.17 5.37
N VAL A 894 23.61 20.82 4.23
CA VAL A 894 25.02 21.07 3.92
C VAL A 894 25.13 21.54 2.47
N VAL A 895 25.97 22.54 2.25
CA VAL A 895 26.38 22.98 0.91
C VAL A 895 27.90 23.07 0.84
N VAL A 896 28.45 22.72 -0.32
CA VAL A 896 29.88 22.86 -0.61
C VAL A 896 30.03 23.67 -1.88
N TYR A 897 30.90 24.68 -1.84
CA TYR A 897 31.10 25.61 -2.94
C TYR A 897 32.53 26.12 -2.99
N GLY A 898 32.97 26.51 -4.19
CA GLY A 898 34.27 27.12 -4.41
C GLY A 898 34.18 28.64 -4.26
N VAL A 899 35.15 29.24 -3.58
CA VAL A 899 35.31 30.69 -3.45
C VAL A 899 36.60 31.12 -4.12
N ASP A 900 36.52 32.13 -5.00
CA ASP A 900 37.69 32.76 -5.59
C ASP A 900 38.41 33.60 -4.51
N PRO A 901 39.70 33.36 -4.19
CA PRO A 901 40.44 34.11 -3.16
C PRO A 901 40.67 35.59 -3.50
N ILE A 902 40.58 35.94 -4.79
CA ILE A 902 40.67 37.31 -5.30
C ILE A 902 39.25 37.68 -5.77
N GLY A 903 38.65 38.71 -5.20
CA GLY A 903 37.29 39.20 -5.49
C GLY A 903 37.08 39.77 -6.91
N SER A 904 37.52 39.04 -7.94
CA SER A 904 37.36 39.40 -9.34
C SER A 904 35.94 39.15 -9.80
N SER A 905 35.28 40.21 -10.25
CA SER A 905 33.98 40.18 -10.90
C SER A 905 34.01 39.25 -12.13
N ARG A 906 32.92 38.50 -12.31
CA ARG A 906 32.65 37.40 -13.25
C ARG A 906 32.88 37.66 -14.76
N GLU A 907 33.53 38.73 -15.19
CA GLU A 907 33.50 39.19 -16.59
C GLU A 907 34.65 38.73 -17.51
N HIS A 908 35.62 37.92 -17.07
CA HIS A 908 36.72 37.47 -17.95
C HIS A 908 36.62 35.98 -18.37
N HIS A 909 36.96 35.74 -19.64
CA HIS A 909 36.68 34.56 -20.47
C HIS A 909 36.99 33.17 -19.85
N ARG A 910 36.11 32.20 -20.19
CA ARG A 910 36.03 30.81 -19.68
C ARG A 910 37.20 29.86 -20.02
N SER A 911 38.24 30.28 -20.73
CA SER A 911 39.19 29.32 -21.33
C SER A 911 40.53 29.15 -20.62
N ASP A 912 40.81 29.86 -19.51
CA ASP A 912 42.12 29.76 -18.84
C ASP A 912 42.07 30.05 -17.32
N ARG A 913 41.04 29.57 -16.62
CA ARG A 913 40.94 29.71 -15.15
C ARG A 913 42.00 28.81 -14.48
N ARG A 914 43.04 29.45 -13.90
CA ARG A 914 44.02 28.81 -13.01
C ARG A 914 43.35 28.17 -11.78
N VAL A 915 43.93 27.06 -11.35
CA VAL A 915 43.53 26.18 -10.25
C VAL A 915 43.83 26.83 -8.89
N ASP A 916 42.93 27.64 -8.34
CA ASP A 916 43.13 28.29 -7.02
C ASP A 916 41.81 28.63 -6.29
N GLU A 917 40.74 27.84 -6.44
CA GLU A 917 39.52 28.04 -5.62
C GLU A 917 39.72 27.53 -4.18
N ILE A 918 39.10 28.20 -3.20
CA ILE A 918 38.99 27.74 -1.81
C ILE A 918 37.71 26.93 -1.66
N ALA A 919 37.80 25.67 -1.25
CA ALA A 919 36.64 24.83 -1.00
C ALA A 919 36.02 25.14 0.37
N VAL A 920 34.79 25.64 0.38
CA VAL A 920 34.06 26.01 1.59
C VAL A 920 32.85 25.10 1.78
N CYS A 921 32.71 24.55 2.97
CA CYS A 921 31.55 23.80 3.44
C CYS A 921 30.74 24.65 4.42
N GLY A 922 29.49 24.91 4.08
CA GLY A 922 28.50 25.54 4.97
C GLY A 922 27.55 24.50 5.53
N VAL A 923 27.39 24.48 6.85
CA VAL A 923 26.54 23.51 7.57
C VAL A 923 25.46 24.26 8.35
N SER A 924 24.19 23.93 8.15
CA SER A 924 23.10 24.41 9.00
C SER A 924 22.76 23.38 10.06
N MET A 925 22.66 23.81 11.32
CA MET A 925 22.39 22.93 12.47
C MET A 925 20.93 23.05 12.92
N ARG A 926 20.44 22.04 13.64
CA ARG A 926 19.14 22.08 14.32
C ARG A 926 19.24 22.92 15.59
N GLY A 927 18.40 23.94 15.71
CA GLY A 927 18.41 24.86 16.85
C GLY A 927 19.75 25.56 17.06
N ASP A 928 20.09 25.87 18.31
CA ASP A 928 21.35 26.54 18.68
C ASP A 928 22.52 25.56 18.92
N ASN A 929 22.43 24.33 18.38
CA ASN A 929 23.42 23.29 18.60
C ASN A 929 24.80 23.67 18.01
N SER A 930 25.86 23.32 18.73
CA SER A 930 27.25 23.53 18.28
C SER A 930 27.80 22.29 17.61
N LEU A 931 28.67 22.46 16.60
CA LEU A 931 29.38 21.35 15.96
C LEU A 931 30.81 21.23 16.52
N PRO A 932 31.13 20.19 17.31
CA PRO A 932 32.48 20.05 17.87
C PRO A 932 33.53 19.82 16.76
N VAL A 933 34.68 20.48 16.87
CA VAL A 933 35.77 20.36 15.88
C VAL A 933 36.27 18.92 15.69
N LYS A 934 36.21 18.12 16.76
CA LYS A 934 36.54 16.69 16.70
C LYS A 934 35.58 15.95 15.79
N THR A 935 34.27 16.19 15.93
CA THR A 935 33.23 15.63 15.06
C THR A 935 33.48 15.98 13.59
N ILE A 936 33.83 17.24 13.28
CA ILE A 936 34.17 17.65 11.91
C ILE A 936 35.35 16.84 11.37
N SER A 937 36.40 16.67 12.18
CA SER A 937 37.60 15.95 11.79
C SER A 937 37.33 14.46 11.58
N ASP A 938 36.56 13.83 12.48
CA ASP A 938 36.20 12.42 12.43
C ASP A 938 35.29 12.12 11.23
N VAL A 939 34.29 12.97 10.98
CA VAL A 939 33.35 12.83 9.86
C VAL A 939 34.06 12.94 8.51
N LEU A 940 34.94 13.92 8.35
CA LEU A 940 35.66 14.14 7.08
C LEU A 940 36.89 13.24 6.94
N ALA A 941 37.19 12.40 7.92
CA ALA A 941 38.30 11.45 7.87
C ALA A 941 38.11 10.37 6.79
N VAL A 942 36.86 10.07 6.42
CA VAL A 942 36.50 9.12 5.35
C VAL A 942 36.97 9.58 3.96
N LEU A 943 37.27 10.88 3.80
CA LEU A 943 37.74 11.47 2.55
C LEU A 943 39.27 11.53 2.51
N LEU A 944 39.82 11.38 1.30
CA LEU A 944 41.24 11.63 1.06
C LEU A 944 41.59 13.07 1.45
N PRO A 945 42.78 13.35 2.00
CA PRO A 945 43.17 14.69 2.42
C PRO A 945 42.93 15.77 1.35
N ALA A 946 43.24 15.48 0.08
CA ALA A 946 43.05 16.39 -1.05
C ALA A 946 41.59 16.74 -1.38
N GLN A 947 40.64 15.88 -0.97
CA GLN A 947 39.20 16.04 -1.24
C GLN A 947 38.45 16.72 -0.08
N ARG A 948 39.13 17.00 1.03
CA ARG A 948 38.52 17.66 2.19
C ARG A 948 38.34 19.16 1.92
N PRO A 949 37.23 19.78 2.34
CA PRO A 949 37.06 21.22 2.20
C PRO A 949 38.16 21.97 2.96
N ASP A 950 38.58 23.12 2.44
CA ASP A 950 39.58 23.96 3.10
C ASP A 950 39.00 24.62 4.36
N ILE A 951 37.70 24.98 4.32
CA ILE A 951 36.98 25.63 5.41
C ILE A 951 35.64 24.95 5.65
N VAL A 952 35.29 24.73 6.91
CA VAL A 952 33.95 24.35 7.37
C VAL A 952 33.40 25.45 8.27
N HIS A 953 32.15 25.85 8.11
CA HIS A 953 31.52 26.81 9.01
C HIS A 953 30.02 26.55 9.20
N ILE A 954 29.49 27.00 10.34
CA ILE A 954 28.05 26.95 10.62
C ILE A 954 27.38 28.20 10.06
N VAL A 955 26.33 27.99 9.26
CA VAL A 955 25.41 29.02 8.77
C VAL A 955 24.07 28.88 9.48
N ASP A 956 23.36 29.99 9.63
CA ASP A 956 22.09 30.00 10.35
C ASP A 956 20.98 29.30 9.56
N GLU A 957 20.95 29.50 8.23
CA GLU A 957 20.01 28.84 7.34
C GLU A 957 20.62 28.68 5.94
N ILE A 958 20.26 27.59 5.25
CA ILE A 958 20.55 27.39 3.82
C ILE A 958 19.23 27.44 3.07
N SER A 959 19.00 28.51 2.32
CA SER A 959 17.76 28.71 1.59
C SER A 959 17.57 27.68 0.47
N LEU A 960 16.32 27.28 0.24
CA LEU A 960 15.95 26.35 -0.83
C LEU A 960 15.53 27.09 -2.12
N SER A 961 15.71 26.43 -3.27
CA SER A 961 15.15 26.83 -4.56
C SER A 961 13.66 26.49 -4.66
N ARG A 962 12.99 26.96 -5.74
CA ARG A 962 11.59 26.59 -6.02
C ARG A 962 11.42 25.09 -6.34
N ALA A 963 12.50 24.43 -6.77
CA ALA A 963 12.56 22.98 -6.90
C ALA A 963 13.04 22.29 -5.61
N PHE A 964 13.04 23.05 -4.50
CA PHE A 964 13.52 22.64 -3.20
C PHE A 964 14.91 22.00 -3.26
N ARG A 965 15.91 22.72 -3.79
CA ARG A 965 17.33 22.35 -3.74
C ARG A 965 18.12 23.39 -2.94
N PRO A 966 19.14 23.02 -2.15
CA PRO A 966 19.92 23.99 -1.39
C PRO A 966 20.58 25.01 -2.34
N LYS A 967 20.50 26.29 -2.01
CA LYS A 967 21.17 27.36 -2.75
C LYS A 967 22.49 27.70 -2.09
N MET A 968 23.56 27.67 -2.88
CA MET A 968 24.89 28.08 -2.44
C MET A 968 25.31 29.46 -2.97
N THR A 969 24.56 30.04 -3.91
CA THR A 969 24.94 31.25 -4.66
C THR A 969 25.19 32.48 -3.78
N GLU A 970 24.36 32.70 -2.75
CA GLU A 970 24.55 33.83 -1.83
C GLU A 970 25.73 33.62 -0.88
N LEU A 971 25.92 32.39 -0.39
CA LEU A 971 27.08 32.01 0.43
C LEU A 971 28.39 32.09 -0.36
N GLN A 972 28.36 31.73 -1.64
CA GLN A 972 29.49 31.85 -2.54
C GLN A 972 29.86 33.32 -2.80
N LYS A 973 28.86 34.20 -3.01
CA LYS A 973 29.08 35.64 -3.17
C LYS A 973 29.63 36.30 -1.91
N ALA A 974 29.29 35.79 -0.73
CA ALA A 974 29.81 36.29 0.54
C ALA A 974 31.33 36.06 0.71
N GLY A 975 31.92 35.18 -0.10
CA GLY A 975 33.36 34.94 -0.12
C GLY A 975 33.83 34.05 1.03
N VAL A 976 35.07 34.26 1.47
CA VAL A 976 35.70 33.46 2.53
C VAL A 976 34.97 33.72 3.87
N PRO A 977 34.51 32.68 4.59
CA PRO A 977 33.80 32.84 5.85
C PRO A 977 34.58 33.63 6.90
N ALA A 978 33.88 34.42 7.71
CA ALA A 978 34.51 35.18 8.78
C ALA A 978 35.15 34.25 9.83
N PRO A 979 36.36 34.57 10.33
CA PRO A 979 36.99 33.81 11.41
C PRO A 979 36.20 33.97 12.71
N GLY A 980 35.96 32.86 13.43
CA GLY A 980 35.03 32.85 14.54
C GLY A 980 35.05 31.55 15.34
N VAL A 981 34.09 31.40 16.27
CA VAL A 981 33.85 30.12 16.97
C VAL A 981 33.07 29.12 16.13
N ARG A 982 32.42 29.60 15.05
CA ARG A 982 31.60 28.82 14.11
C ARG A 982 32.34 28.46 12.81
N SER A 983 33.66 28.67 12.74
CA SER A 983 34.45 28.51 11.51
C SER A 983 35.76 27.78 11.80
N TRP A 984 36.09 26.80 10.96
CA TRP A 984 37.28 25.95 11.07
C TRP A 984 37.96 25.80 9.72
N TYR A 985 39.28 25.63 9.73
CA TYR A 985 40.08 25.35 8.54
C TYR A 985 40.74 23.98 8.65
N TYR A 986 41.02 23.37 7.51
CA TYR A 986 41.75 22.12 7.44
C TYR A 986 43.27 22.36 7.57
N ASP A 987 43.85 21.90 8.68
CA ASP A 987 45.30 21.94 8.89
C ASP A 987 45.95 20.71 8.25
N THR A 988 46.69 20.92 7.16
CA THR A 988 47.35 19.85 6.42
C THR A 988 48.44 19.16 7.22
N ASP A 989 49.09 19.85 8.15
CA ASP A 989 50.21 19.30 8.90
C ASP A 989 49.73 18.32 9.97
N SER A 990 48.61 18.63 10.63
CA SER A 990 47.99 17.72 11.60
C SER A 990 46.92 16.80 11.02
N GLY A 991 46.51 17.02 9.77
CA GLY A 991 45.45 16.25 9.12
C GLY A 991 44.07 16.41 9.76
N SER A 992 43.83 17.50 10.49
CA SER A 992 42.63 17.74 11.29
C SER A 992 42.14 19.18 11.18
N TYR A 993 40.88 19.43 11.57
CA TYR A 993 40.33 20.78 11.55
C TYR A 993 40.72 21.56 12.79
N ARG A 994 41.01 22.86 12.60
CA ARG A 994 41.33 23.81 13.66
C ARG A 994 40.53 25.08 13.50
N ARG A 995 40.37 25.85 14.58
CA ARG A 995 39.59 27.09 14.55
C ARG A 995 40.16 28.09 13.55
N LEU A 996 39.31 28.65 12.69
CA LEU A 996 39.70 29.67 11.73
C LEU A 996 39.91 31.01 12.47
N THR A 997 41.13 31.53 12.42
CA THR A 997 41.51 32.80 13.04
C THR A 997 41.83 33.86 11.98
N LYS A 998 41.79 35.14 12.36
CA LYS A 998 42.16 36.25 11.46
C LYS A 998 43.58 36.09 10.88
N ALA A 999 44.52 35.56 11.67
CA ALA A 999 45.89 35.32 11.24
C ALA A 999 45.94 34.25 10.13
N VAL A 1000 45.24 33.13 10.32
CA VAL A 1000 45.18 32.04 9.33
C VAL A 1000 44.55 32.52 8.03
N VAL A 1001 43.46 33.30 8.08
CA VAL A 1001 42.85 33.89 6.88
C VAL A 1001 43.88 34.74 6.12
N ALA A 1002 44.55 35.66 6.81
CA ALA A 1002 45.56 36.55 6.22
C ALA A 1002 46.78 35.81 5.65
N GLU A 1003 47.14 34.67 6.21
CA GLU A 1003 48.31 33.88 5.80
C GLU A 1003 48.01 32.90 4.66
N GLN A 1004 46.88 32.20 4.73
CA GLN A 1004 46.58 31.06 3.85
C GLN A 1004 45.52 31.36 2.79
N PHE A 1005 44.64 32.34 3.01
CA PHE A 1005 43.45 32.56 2.17
C PHE A 1005 43.33 33.97 1.60
N THR A 1006 44.25 34.89 1.96
CA THR A 1006 44.27 36.28 1.43
C THR A 1006 45.61 36.70 0.81
N LYS A 1007 46.62 35.82 0.76
CA LYS A 1007 47.97 36.13 0.24
C LYS A 1007 48.40 35.19 -0.90
N SER A 1008 48.21 35.64 -2.14
CA SER A 1008 49.27 35.72 -3.16
C SER A 1008 48.88 36.76 -4.22
#